data_AF-A0A1X0XIV8-F1
#
_entry.id   AF-A0A1X0XIV8-F1
#
_cell.length_a   1.000
_cell.length_b   1.000
_cell.length_c   1.000
_cell.angle_alpha   90.00
_cell.angle_beta   90.00
_cell.angle_gamma   90.00
#
_symmetry.space_group_name_H-M   'P 1'
#
loop_
_entity.id
_entity.type
_entity.pdbx_description
1 polymer ?
#
loop_
_entity_poly.entity_id
_entity_poly.type
_entity_poly.pdbx_seq_one_letter_code
_entity_poly.pdbx_strand_id
1 'polypeptide(L)'
;MNAAGAEWLGVHPTADDTLIDEAPGGALSNPGRQAAVEASLSLLGLYFSGGEQELSDTAAISRSATDVELDVLRAGLRLRVALAATQRLLGYLSAVAGKPTFRYQLRSTEQVGSLSGALDMNRWATRQQGAGQDLTFPVVEVTRGSRTPENTLACFAAMWLSRELHASFATSLASREAVEYGAVRRARERLARVAQIPALANCRTDADAIRTRIAAEQLIAHVQRRLRRREITNPRPYRELAQWIADCLQGRPAVEPGTIDLTLYGTRFDNKLYELWCLGAVGRALANAMNLAEPSIDPQWRGKAPAYSFENFAGRIDMFFQRSLSTVDDTHGARWIKRTGQRLGGIPDIVIKARPTGAAPHYAVIDPKLRQRNRLPAEELYKILGYLQNFDIKPPTGVVLIYTTSRQPAEPDLFNDGQGGTLMSIALNPAAPAQVTDAALEQIVNIVLTLIGYAPPASRGTRNDPANPSEDESLEDTVAAVKASIVSWSKNHLAEITPSRERIETLVGEHRWHALSDDVQVMMASADLVGHQLDPAADFSGPVIGMCAAVEHLLYETIVNPAFSNNQNRQKQLRTLGTLLDAIELACRGRGGPLQQEIRTHLLKRNIEPNAVAVLIPAWRKMNKAFRIPAAHRQIVTKSDWQQLYRLVMGSETLLLRSYDALHPSPAP
;
A
#
# COMPACT_ATOMS: atom_id res chain seq x y z
N MET A 1 11.08 20.10 -51.66
CA MET A 1 10.81 18.70 -51.30
C MET A 1 11.98 18.26 -50.44
N ASN A 2 11.87 18.46 -49.12
CA ASN A 2 12.99 18.31 -48.19
C ASN A 2 12.86 17.05 -47.36
N ALA A 3 14.02 16.42 -47.17
CA ALA A 3 14.29 15.29 -46.31
C ALA A 3 14.15 15.64 -44.82
N ALA A 4 13.61 14.71 -44.02
CA ALA A 4 13.87 14.55 -42.59
C ALA A 4 13.22 13.24 -42.12
N GLY A 5 13.93 12.13 -42.27
CA GLY A 5 13.51 10.81 -41.82
C GLY A 5 14.75 10.01 -41.45
N ALA A 6 15.35 10.33 -40.31
CA ALA A 6 16.40 9.53 -39.70
C ALA A 6 16.58 9.91 -38.22
N GLU A 7 16.97 8.91 -37.43
CA GLU A 7 17.56 8.96 -36.08
C GLU A 7 16.60 8.88 -34.87
N TRP A 8 15.92 7.73 -34.77
CA TRP A 8 15.42 7.17 -33.48
C TRP A 8 16.31 6.02 -32.94
N LEU A 9 17.40 5.66 -33.61
CA LEU A 9 18.17 4.45 -33.29
C LEU A 9 19.58 4.82 -32.82
N GLY A 10 19.77 4.83 -31.50
CA GLY A 10 21.07 4.84 -30.85
C GLY A 10 21.81 3.50 -31.02
N VAL A 11 23.13 3.53 -30.81
CA VAL A 11 24.05 2.40 -31.03
C VAL A 11 23.84 1.31 -29.97
N HIS A 12 23.61 0.07 -30.41
CA HIS A 12 23.46 -1.12 -29.56
C HIS A 12 24.82 -1.78 -29.24
N PRO A 13 25.20 -1.96 -27.97
CA PRO A 13 26.21 -2.96 -27.59
C PRO A 13 25.55 -4.33 -27.47
N THR A 14 26.05 -5.32 -28.22
CA THR A 14 25.61 -6.72 -28.15
C THR A 14 26.07 -7.35 -26.84
N ALA A 15 25.14 -7.73 -25.97
CA ALA A 15 25.43 -8.47 -24.75
C ALA A 15 25.48 -9.99 -25.02
N ASP A 16 26.47 -10.64 -24.40
CA ASP A 16 26.83 -12.05 -24.50
C ASP A 16 25.70 -13.04 -24.16
N ASP A 17 25.63 -14.12 -24.93
CA ASP A 17 24.57 -15.13 -25.00
C ASP A 17 24.63 -16.21 -23.89
N THR A 18 25.15 -15.90 -22.70
CA THR A 18 25.32 -16.92 -21.65
C THR A 18 24.65 -16.54 -20.33
N LEU A 19 23.71 -17.40 -19.91
CA LEU A 19 22.97 -17.49 -18.63
C LEU A 19 21.47 -17.16 -18.73
N ILE A 20 20.71 -18.06 -19.34
CA ILE A 20 19.25 -18.14 -19.17
C ILE A 20 18.96 -19.38 -18.32
N ASP A 21 18.63 -19.18 -17.04
CA ASP A 21 17.85 -20.17 -16.29
C ASP A 21 16.42 -20.13 -16.87
N GLU A 22 16.08 -21.15 -17.65
CA GLU A 22 14.91 -21.20 -18.52
C GLU A 22 13.58 -21.24 -17.74
N ALA A 23 12.84 -20.13 -17.74
CA ALA A 23 11.38 -20.19 -17.74
C ALA A 23 10.92 -20.08 -19.21
N PRO A 24 10.16 -21.04 -19.76
CA PRO A 24 9.76 -21.02 -21.16
C PRO A 24 8.99 -19.74 -21.49
N GLY A 25 9.28 -19.17 -22.66
CA GLY A 25 8.80 -17.86 -23.11
C GLY A 25 7.34 -17.58 -22.78
N GLY A 26 7.12 -16.61 -21.87
CA GLY A 26 5.79 -16.19 -21.42
C GLY A 26 5.41 -16.62 -20.00
N ALA A 27 6.34 -17.18 -19.21
CA ALA A 27 6.15 -17.52 -17.80
C ALA A 27 7.18 -16.83 -16.89
N LEU A 28 6.82 -16.64 -15.62
CA LEU A 28 7.76 -16.20 -14.58
C LEU A 28 8.66 -17.39 -14.16
N SER A 29 9.92 -17.12 -13.84
CA SER A 29 10.75 -18.10 -13.14
C SER A 29 10.15 -18.43 -11.78
N ASN A 30 10.41 -19.63 -11.23
CA ASN A 30 9.86 -20.01 -9.92
C ASN A 30 10.22 -18.99 -8.81
N PRO A 31 11.49 -18.53 -8.69
CA PRO A 31 11.82 -17.45 -7.76
C PRO A 31 11.08 -16.15 -8.06
N GLY A 32 10.97 -15.78 -9.34
CA GLY A 32 10.25 -14.56 -9.77
C GLY A 32 8.76 -14.61 -9.42
N ARG A 33 8.12 -15.77 -9.61
CA ARG A 33 6.71 -16.00 -9.27
C ARG A 33 6.48 -15.90 -7.77
N GLN A 34 7.35 -16.52 -6.97
CA GLN A 34 7.25 -16.45 -5.51
C GLN A 34 7.40 -15.01 -5.02
N ALA A 35 8.46 -14.32 -5.44
CA ALA A 35 8.71 -12.92 -5.05
C ALA A 35 7.58 -11.98 -5.51
N ALA A 36 7.06 -12.17 -6.73
CA ALA A 36 5.94 -11.38 -7.24
C ALA A 36 4.65 -11.58 -6.43
N VAL A 37 4.35 -12.82 -6.03
CA VAL A 37 3.20 -13.11 -5.17
C VAL A 37 3.36 -12.48 -3.81
N GLU A 38 4.50 -12.70 -3.14
CA GLU A 38 4.78 -12.14 -1.81
C GLU A 38 4.64 -10.61 -1.80
N ALA A 39 5.21 -9.93 -2.80
CA ALA A 39 5.16 -8.47 -2.91
C ALA A 39 3.79 -7.90 -3.35
N SER A 40 2.87 -8.75 -3.82
CA SER A 40 1.57 -8.33 -4.40
C SER A 40 0.37 -8.98 -3.72
N LEU A 41 0.53 -9.62 -2.56
CA LEU A 41 -0.56 -10.36 -1.90
C LEU A 41 -1.83 -9.52 -1.70
N SER A 42 -1.70 -8.27 -1.25
CA SER A 42 -2.84 -7.37 -1.04
C SER A 42 -3.53 -7.00 -2.36
N LEU A 43 -2.75 -6.74 -3.41
CA LEU A 43 -3.24 -6.47 -4.77
C LEU A 43 -3.96 -7.69 -5.35
N LEU A 44 -3.37 -8.89 -5.24
CA LEU A 44 -3.98 -10.15 -5.66
C LEU A 44 -5.27 -10.40 -4.87
N GLY A 45 -5.24 -10.25 -3.55
CA GLY A 45 -6.39 -10.39 -2.68
C GLY A 45 -7.55 -9.51 -3.10
N LEU A 46 -7.33 -8.22 -3.36
CA LEU A 46 -8.38 -7.28 -3.78
C LEU A 46 -8.81 -7.47 -5.25
N TYR A 47 -7.85 -7.69 -6.15
CA TYR A 47 -8.13 -7.99 -7.56
C TYR A 47 -8.96 -9.27 -7.72
N PHE A 48 -8.79 -10.26 -6.85
CA PHE A 48 -9.54 -11.51 -6.91
C PHE A 48 -10.67 -11.62 -5.88
N SER A 49 -10.84 -10.67 -4.96
CA SER A 49 -11.97 -10.65 -4.01
C SER A 49 -13.12 -9.74 -4.44
N GLY A 50 -12.88 -8.75 -5.30
CA GLY A 50 -13.83 -7.69 -5.69
C GLY A 50 -15.05 -8.11 -6.53
N GLY A 51 -15.65 -9.27 -6.28
CA GLY A 51 -17.06 -9.49 -6.58
C GLY A 51 -17.78 -9.67 -5.27
N GLU A 52 -18.64 -8.71 -4.94
CA GLU A 52 -19.67 -8.84 -3.92
C GLU A 52 -20.34 -10.21 -4.09
N GLN A 53 -20.13 -11.10 -3.12
CA GLN A 53 -20.95 -12.29 -3.00
C GLN A 53 -22.16 -11.92 -2.15
N GLU A 54 -23.20 -11.39 -2.79
CA GLU A 54 -24.54 -11.81 -2.42
C GLU A 54 -24.76 -13.22 -3.00
N LEU A 55 -25.11 -14.16 -2.12
CA LEU A 55 -25.75 -15.41 -2.52
C LEU A 55 -27.18 -15.07 -2.92
N SER A 56 -27.36 -14.51 -4.13
CA SER A 56 -28.66 -14.38 -4.77
C SER A 56 -28.54 -14.71 -6.25
N ASP A 57 -29.49 -15.52 -6.72
CA ASP A 57 -29.76 -15.76 -8.13
C ASP A 57 -30.14 -14.44 -8.80
N THR A 58 -29.16 -13.72 -9.33
CA THR A 58 -29.41 -12.61 -10.26
C THR A 58 -28.96 -13.00 -11.65
N ALA A 59 -29.97 -13.09 -12.51
CA ALA A 59 -29.91 -13.45 -13.91
C ALA A 59 -28.85 -12.65 -14.66
N ALA A 60 -28.18 -13.37 -15.56
CA ALA A 60 -27.20 -12.86 -16.50
C ALA A 60 -27.77 -11.71 -17.34
N ILE A 61 -27.17 -10.53 -17.20
CA ILE A 61 -27.24 -9.47 -18.21
C ILE A 61 -25.79 -9.16 -18.58
N SER A 62 -25.44 -9.55 -19.82
CA SER A 62 -24.24 -9.22 -20.59
C SER A 62 -22.90 -9.22 -19.85
N ARG A 63 -22.28 -10.39 -19.69
CA ARG A 63 -20.84 -10.50 -19.37
C ARG A 63 -20.02 -10.32 -20.65
N SER A 64 -19.01 -9.45 -20.63
CA SER A 64 -18.05 -9.36 -21.73
C SER A 64 -17.12 -10.57 -21.73
N ALA A 65 -16.45 -10.86 -22.87
CA ALA A 65 -15.48 -11.95 -22.95
C ALA A 65 -14.34 -11.82 -21.91
N THR A 66 -13.96 -10.58 -21.58
CA THR A 66 -12.96 -10.25 -20.56
C THR A 66 -13.43 -10.60 -19.15
N ASP A 67 -14.73 -10.42 -18.84
CA ASP A 67 -15.30 -10.76 -17.53
C ASP A 67 -15.32 -12.27 -17.30
N VAL A 68 -15.60 -13.05 -18.36
CA VAL A 68 -15.57 -14.52 -18.30
C VAL A 68 -14.16 -15.05 -18.04
N GLU A 69 -13.14 -14.48 -18.69
CA GLU A 69 -11.74 -14.87 -18.46
C GLU A 69 -11.25 -14.49 -17.05
N LEU A 70 -11.74 -13.39 -16.50
CA LEU A 70 -11.43 -12.94 -15.15
C LEU A 70 -12.06 -13.83 -14.07
N ASP A 71 -13.32 -14.22 -14.25
CA ASP A 71 -14.05 -15.12 -13.35
C ASP A 71 -13.36 -16.49 -13.24
N VAL A 72 -12.87 -16.99 -14.37
CA VAL A 72 -12.09 -18.22 -14.47
C VAL A 72 -10.77 -18.13 -13.70
N LEU A 73 -10.03 -17.03 -13.85
CA LEU A 73 -8.75 -16.82 -13.15
C LEU A 73 -8.97 -16.69 -11.64
N ARG A 74 -10.00 -15.95 -11.24
CA ARG A 74 -10.45 -15.80 -9.85
C ARG A 74 -10.81 -17.16 -9.25
N ALA A 75 -11.57 -17.97 -9.97
CA ALA A 75 -11.94 -19.31 -9.54
C ALA A 75 -10.70 -20.22 -9.37
N GLY A 76 -9.73 -20.16 -10.28
CA GLY A 76 -8.46 -20.88 -10.15
C GLY A 76 -7.66 -20.49 -8.90
N LEU A 77 -7.63 -19.21 -8.53
CA LEU A 77 -6.98 -18.74 -7.32
C LEU A 77 -7.71 -19.13 -6.04
N ARG A 78 -9.04 -18.95 -6.03
CA ARG A 78 -9.90 -19.40 -4.92
C ARG A 78 -9.75 -20.90 -4.70
N LEU A 79 -9.67 -21.69 -5.77
CA LEU A 79 -9.45 -23.13 -5.71
C LEU A 79 -8.13 -23.48 -5.00
N ARG A 80 -7.04 -22.78 -5.30
CA ARG A 80 -5.71 -23.04 -4.71
C ARG A 80 -5.59 -22.57 -3.27
N VAL A 81 -6.14 -21.40 -2.96
CA VAL A 81 -6.29 -20.94 -1.56
C VAL A 81 -7.12 -21.96 -0.78
N ALA A 82 -8.21 -22.46 -1.34
CA ALA A 82 -9.05 -23.47 -0.70
C ALA A 82 -8.32 -24.82 -0.52
N LEU A 83 -7.51 -25.25 -1.49
CA LEU A 83 -6.67 -26.45 -1.38
C LEU A 83 -5.61 -26.31 -0.28
N ALA A 84 -4.90 -25.18 -0.22
CA ALA A 84 -3.91 -24.90 0.83
C ALA A 84 -4.59 -24.77 2.21
N ALA A 85 -5.71 -24.06 2.28
CA ALA A 85 -6.54 -23.93 3.48
C ALA A 85 -7.05 -25.28 3.99
N THR A 86 -7.25 -26.27 3.10
CA THR A 86 -7.71 -27.61 3.48
C THR A 86 -6.74 -28.29 4.42
N GLN A 87 -5.42 -28.16 4.21
CA GLN A 87 -4.43 -28.77 5.09
C GLN A 87 -4.48 -28.21 6.51
N ARG A 88 -4.58 -26.87 6.63
CA ARG A 88 -4.69 -26.17 7.90
C ARG A 88 -6.00 -26.50 8.62
N LEU A 89 -7.12 -26.47 7.89
CA LEU A 89 -8.44 -26.81 8.43
C LEU A 89 -8.49 -28.27 8.91
N LEU A 90 -7.94 -29.22 8.15
CA LEU A 90 -7.90 -30.63 8.57
C LEU A 90 -7.08 -30.81 9.86
N GLY A 91 -6.04 -30.01 10.07
CA GLY A 91 -5.31 -29.96 11.35
C GLY A 91 -6.22 -29.58 12.52
N TYR A 92 -6.96 -28.47 12.40
CA TYR A 92 -7.92 -28.02 13.42
C TYR A 92 -9.03 -29.06 13.66
N LEU A 93 -9.61 -29.59 12.59
CA LEU A 93 -10.72 -30.55 12.71
C LEU A 93 -10.26 -31.89 13.28
N SER A 94 -9.02 -32.33 13.00
CA SER A 94 -8.47 -33.54 13.62
C SER A 94 -8.27 -33.35 15.12
N ALA A 95 -7.81 -32.18 15.55
CA ALA A 95 -7.67 -31.84 16.97
C ALA A 95 -9.04 -31.75 17.69
N VAL A 96 -10.07 -31.23 17.01
CA VAL A 96 -11.46 -31.24 17.50
C VAL A 96 -12.00 -32.67 17.59
N ALA A 97 -11.81 -33.49 16.55
CA ALA A 97 -12.30 -34.86 16.50
C ALA A 97 -11.67 -35.78 17.56
N GLY A 98 -10.41 -35.51 17.96
CA GLY A 98 -9.73 -36.28 19.00
C GLY A 98 -10.34 -36.08 20.41
N LYS A 99 -10.92 -34.91 20.69
CA LYS A 99 -11.57 -34.58 21.98
C LYS A 99 -12.73 -33.60 21.76
N PRO A 100 -13.86 -34.07 21.20
CA PRO A 100 -15.00 -33.21 20.91
C PRO A 100 -15.74 -32.82 22.18
N THR A 101 -16.26 -31.59 22.19
CA THR A 101 -17.12 -31.11 23.28
C THR A 101 -18.48 -31.80 23.21
N PHE A 102 -19.12 -32.00 24.35
CA PHE A 102 -20.47 -32.54 24.44
C PHE A 102 -21.26 -31.76 25.49
N ARG A 103 -22.58 -31.86 25.40
CA ARG A 103 -23.50 -31.42 26.45
C ARG A 103 -24.33 -32.60 26.94
N TYR A 104 -24.64 -32.64 28.22
CA TYR A 104 -25.60 -33.61 28.73
C TYR A 104 -27.00 -33.23 28.25
N GLN A 105 -27.73 -34.22 27.75
CA GLN A 105 -29.12 -34.05 27.32
C GLN A 105 -29.95 -35.22 27.83
N LEU A 106 -31.18 -34.93 28.22
CA LEU A 106 -32.15 -35.93 28.65
C LEU A 106 -32.79 -36.54 27.40
N ARG A 107 -32.74 -37.87 27.28
CA ARG A 107 -33.39 -38.63 26.21
C ARG A 107 -34.43 -39.54 26.84
N SER A 108 -35.67 -39.46 26.36
CA SER A 108 -36.71 -40.42 26.74
C SER A 108 -36.59 -41.67 25.86
N THR A 109 -36.50 -42.83 26.49
CA THR A 109 -36.41 -44.16 25.87
C THR A 109 -37.48 -45.07 26.46
N GLU A 110 -37.89 -46.08 25.71
CA GLU A 110 -38.83 -47.11 26.19
C GLU A 110 -38.03 -48.38 26.45
N GLN A 111 -38.07 -48.91 27.67
CA GLN A 111 -37.36 -50.13 28.04
C GLN A 111 -38.34 -51.25 28.36
N VAL A 112 -38.12 -52.43 27.78
CA VAL A 112 -38.95 -53.63 27.99
C VAL A 112 -38.27 -54.54 29.02
N GLY A 113 -39.00 -54.92 30.06
CA GLY A 113 -38.58 -55.97 31.02
C GLY A 113 -37.47 -55.61 32.03
N SER A 114 -36.72 -54.52 31.85
CA SER A 114 -35.72 -54.05 32.83
C SER A 114 -35.65 -52.52 32.87
N LEU A 115 -35.36 -51.96 34.05
CA LEU A 115 -35.25 -50.51 34.27
C LEU A 115 -33.79 -50.10 34.50
N SER A 116 -33.20 -49.48 33.50
CA SER A 116 -31.84 -48.93 33.50
C SER A 116 -31.92 -47.41 33.29
N GLY A 117 -32.23 -46.65 34.34
CA GLY A 117 -32.33 -45.18 34.32
C GLY A 117 -33.46 -44.63 35.20
N ALA A 118 -33.74 -43.33 35.10
CA ALA A 118 -34.80 -42.68 35.88
C ALA A 118 -36.16 -42.81 35.17
N LEU A 119 -37.15 -43.45 35.80
CA LEU A 119 -38.49 -43.60 35.23
C LEU A 119 -39.19 -42.23 35.08
N ASP A 120 -39.76 -41.95 33.91
CA ASP A 120 -40.69 -40.84 33.71
C ASP A 120 -42.05 -41.20 34.32
N MET A 121 -42.21 -40.88 35.60
CA MET A 121 -43.40 -41.22 36.38
C MET A 121 -44.69 -40.65 35.77
N ASN A 122 -44.64 -39.45 35.19
CA ASN A 122 -45.81 -38.79 34.63
C ASN A 122 -46.27 -39.49 33.35
N ARG A 123 -45.31 -39.84 32.48
CA ARG A 123 -45.60 -40.58 31.25
C ARG A 123 -46.00 -42.04 31.52
N TRP A 124 -45.44 -42.64 32.57
CA TRP A 124 -45.82 -43.99 33.00
C TRP A 124 -47.24 -44.03 33.59
N ALA A 125 -47.57 -43.11 34.50
CA ALA A 125 -48.87 -43.09 35.18
C ALA A 125 -50.06 -42.78 34.25
N THR A 126 -49.81 -42.06 33.15
CA THR A 126 -50.83 -41.69 32.16
C THR A 126 -51.05 -42.73 31.07
N ARG A 127 -50.24 -43.80 31.03
CA ARG A 127 -50.31 -44.83 29.98
C ARG A 127 -51.32 -45.92 30.35
N GLN A 128 -52.35 -46.11 29.53
CA GLN A 128 -53.24 -47.27 29.65
C GLN A 128 -52.53 -48.52 29.10
N GLN A 129 -52.21 -49.49 29.97
CA GLN A 129 -51.65 -50.79 29.58
C GLN A 129 -52.81 -51.77 29.36
N GLY A 130 -52.90 -52.36 28.16
CA GLY A 130 -53.87 -53.42 27.85
C GLY A 130 -53.44 -54.78 28.39
N ALA A 131 -54.40 -55.63 28.76
CA ALA A 131 -54.11 -56.99 29.23
C ALA A 131 -53.38 -57.81 28.14
N GLY A 132 -52.17 -58.29 28.45
CA GLY A 132 -51.36 -59.13 27.55
C GLY A 132 -50.23 -58.43 26.79
N GLN A 133 -49.94 -57.15 27.06
CA GLN A 133 -48.78 -56.46 26.48
C GLN A 133 -47.54 -56.53 27.39
N ASP A 134 -46.35 -56.57 26.79
CA ASP A 134 -45.09 -56.49 27.52
C ASP A 134 -44.93 -55.13 28.22
N LEU A 135 -44.55 -55.17 29.51
CA LEU A 135 -44.32 -53.97 30.32
C LEU A 135 -43.21 -53.09 29.72
N THR A 136 -43.58 -51.88 29.29
CA THR A 136 -42.71 -50.89 28.62
C THR A 136 -42.53 -49.64 29.47
N PHE A 137 -41.38 -49.49 30.10
CA PHE A 137 -41.08 -48.38 31.00
C PHE A 137 -40.55 -47.17 30.23
N PRO A 138 -41.20 -45.98 30.29
CA PRO A 138 -40.64 -44.75 29.75
C PRO A 138 -39.55 -44.26 30.70
N VAL A 139 -38.29 -44.34 30.28
CA VAL A 139 -37.12 -43.96 31.07
C VAL A 139 -36.52 -42.68 30.50
N VAL A 140 -36.03 -41.81 31.38
CA VAL A 140 -35.22 -40.65 31.04
C VAL A 140 -33.77 -40.99 31.32
N GLU A 141 -32.97 -41.03 30.25
CA GLU A 141 -31.54 -41.29 30.31
C GLU A 141 -30.75 -40.00 30.05
N VAL A 142 -29.72 -39.77 30.87
CA VAL A 142 -28.75 -38.69 30.63
C VAL A 142 -27.76 -39.18 29.58
N THR A 143 -27.86 -38.64 28.38
CA THR A 143 -26.96 -38.99 27.27
C THR A 143 -26.03 -37.82 26.94
N ARG A 144 -24.86 -38.12 26.37
CA ARG A 144 -23.95 -37.10 25.84
C ARG A 144 -24.40 -36.71 24.43
N GLY A 145 -24.88 -35.49 24.26
CA GLY A 145 -25.20 -34.90 22.97
C GLY A 145 -24.00 -34.16 22.38
N SER A 146 -23.68 -34.43 21.13
CA SER A 146 -22.59 -33.75 20.42
C SER A 146 -23.02 -32.47 19.70
N ARG A 147 -24.32 -32.14 19.67
CA ARG A 147 -24.83 -30.87 19.11
C ARG A 147 -24.52 -29.69 20.02
N THR A 148 -23.32 -29.15 19.88
CA THR A 148 -22.89 -27.92 20.55
C THR A 148 -22.48 -26.87 19.51
N PRO A 149 -22.58 -25.56 19.80
CA PRO A 149 -22.20 -24.50 18.85
C PRO A 149 -20.81 -24.67 18.24
N GLU A 150 -19.83 -25.07 19.04
CA GLU A 150 -18.45 -25.26 18.61
C GLU A 150 -18.25 -26.50 17.72
N ASN A 151 -19.04 -27.57 17.92
CA ASN A 151 -19.06 -28.71 16.99
C ASN A 151 -19.82 -28.37 15.70
N THR A 152 -20.89 -27.56 15.79
CA THR A 152 -21.58 -27.02 14.63
C THR A 152 -20.66 -26.12 13.81
N LEU A 153 -19.83 -25.29 14.44
CA LEU A 153 -18.83 -24.46 13.76
C LEU A 153 -17.77 -25.30 13.05
N ALA A 154 -17.29 -26.38 13.68
CA ALA A 154 -16.36 -27.33 13.06
C ALA A 154 -16.96 -28.05 11.85
N CYS A 155 -18.21 -28.51 11.97
CA CYS A 155 -18.94 -29.12 10.86
C CYS A 155 -19.17 -28.11 9.71
N PHE A 156 -19.60 -26.89 10.04
CA PHE A 156 -19.77 -25.79 9.10
C PHE A 156 -18.50 -25.48 8.32
N ALA A 157 -17.34 -25.39 8.99
CA ALA A 157 -16.07 -25.09 8.33
C ALA A 157 -15.71 -26.15 7.28
N ALA A 158 -15.88 -27.44 7.60
CA ALA A 158 -15.61 -28.54 6.66
C ALA A 158 -16.53 -28.47 5.43
N MET A 159 -17.81 -28.18 5.65
CA MET A 159 -18.81 -28.10 4.59
C MET A 159 -18.67 -26.83 3.74
N TRP A 160 -18.33 -25.70 4.35
CA TRP A 160 -18.03 -24.45 3.68
C TRP A 160 -16.85 -24.60 2.73
N LEU A 161 -15.71 -25.11 3.22
CA LEU A 161 -14.52 -25.30 2.38
C LEU A 161 -14.74 -26.35 1.27
N SER A 162 -15.52 -27.40 1.55
CA SER A 162 -15.89 -28.39 0.53
C SER A 162 -16.76 -27.80 -0.59
N ARG A 163 -17.68 -26.87 -0.25
CA ARG A 163 -18.47 -26.11 -1.24
C ARG A 163 -17.59 -25.16 -2.04
N GLU A 164 -16.68 -24.47 -1.37
CA GLU A 164 -15.71 -23.55 -2.00
C GLU A 164 -14.82 -24.26 -3.03
N LEU A 165 -14.27 -25.42 -2.67
CA LEU A 165 -13.50 -26.27 -3.57
C LEU A 165 -14.33 -26.72 -4.79
N HIS A 166 -15.60 -27.06 -4.60
CA HIS A 166 -16.48 -27.48 -5.69
C HIS A 166 -16.81 -26.34 -6.64
N ALA A 167 -17.25 -25.19 -6.10
CA ALA A 167 -17.63 -24.02 -6.88
C ALA A 167 -16.42 -23.47 -7.65
N SER A 168 -15.28 -23.32 -6.97
CA SER A 168 -14.05 -22.80 -7.59
C SER A 168 -13.52 -23.74 -8.67
N PHE A 169 -13.60 -25.06 -8.48
CA PHE A 169 -13.21 -26.02 -9.51
C PHE A 169 -14.12 -25.93 -10.74
N ALA A 170 -15.44 -25.88 -10.54
CA ALA A 170 -16.42 -25.84 -11.63
C ALA A 170 -16.29 -24.61 -12.53
N THR A 171 -15.84 -23.48 -11.98
CA THR A 171 -15.65 -22.22 -12.72
C THR A 171 -14.23 -22.04 -13.27
N SER A 172 -13.23 -22.77 -12.75
CA SER A 172 -11.85 -22.67 -13.21
C SER A 172 -11.60 -23.39 -14.56
N LEU A 173 -10.47 -23.07 -15.23
CA LEU A 173 -9.98 -23.79 -16.43
C LEU A 173 -9.38 -25.17 -16.11
N ALA A 174 -9.40 -25.62 -14.84
CA ALA A 174 -8.87 -26.92 -14.45
C ALA A 174 -9.68 -28.03 -15.11
N SER A 175 -9.06 -28.79 -16.03
CA SER A 175 -9.72 -29.93 -16.67
C SER A 175 -9.86 -31.10 -15.69
N ARG A 176 -10.79 -32.03 -15.95
CA ARG A 176 -10.91 -33.28 -15.18
C ARG A 176 -9.68 -34.19 -15.28
N GLU A 177 -8.81 -33.92 -16.26
CA GLU A 177 -7.54 -34.62 -16.49
C GLU A 177 -6.36 -33.91 -15.80
N ALA A 178 -6.55 -32.68 -15.28
CA ALA A 178 -5.52 -31.93 -14.59
C ALA A 178 -5.20 -32.53 -13.21
N VAL A 179 -3.94 -32.37 -12.77
CA VAL A 179 -3.44 -32.76 -11.43
C VAL A 179 -4.33 -32.21 -10.29
N GLU A 180 -4.96 -31.06 -10.55
CA GLU A 180 -5.92 -30.36 -9.68
C GLU A 180 -7.15 -31.20 -9.35
N TYR A 181 -7.69 -31.95 -10.32
CA TYR A 181 -8.86 -32.78 -10.09
C TYR A 181 -8.59 -33.85 -9.02
N GLY A 182 -7.41 -34.47 -9.06
CA GLY A 182 -6.97 -35.42 -8.05
C GLY A 182 -6.80 -34.79 -6.67
N ALA A 183 -6.22 -33.58 -6.60
CA ALA A 183 -6.05 -32.85 -5.34
C ALA A 183 -7.38 -32.42 -4.73
N VAL A 184 -8.28 -31.85 -5.54
CA VAL A 184 -9.64 -31.43 -5.14
C VAL A 184 -10.47 -32.62 -4.67
N ARG A 185 -10.45 -33.73 -5.41
CA ARG A 185 -11.16 -34.95 -5.02
C ARG A 185 -10.67 -35.45 -3.66
N ARG A 186 -9.35 -35.60 -3.48
CA ARG A 186 -8.75 -36.02 -2.19
C ARG A 186 -9.09 -35.05 -1.05
N ALA A 187 -9.03 -33.75 -1.29
CA ALA A 187 -9.39 -32.72 -0.31
C ALA A 187 -10.85 -32.84 0.13
N ARG A 188 -11.78 -32.94 -0.82
CA ARG A 188 -13.22 -33.09 -0.56
C ARG A 188 -13.54 -34.40 0.15
N GLU A 189 -12.92 -35.52 -0.24
CA GLU A 189 -13.07 -36.82 0.42
C GLU A 189 -12.58 -36.77 1.88
N ARG A 190 -11.46 -36.09 2.16
CA ARG A 190 -10.95 -35.92 3.53
C ARG A 190 -11.87 -35.05 4.38
N LEU A 191 -12.35 -33.92 3.86
CA LEU A 191 -13.30 -33.05 4.55
C LEU A 191 -14.63 -33.77 4.82
N ALA A 192 -15.13 -34.55 3.86
CA ALA A 192 -16.34 -35.35 4.00
C ALA A 192 -16.19 -36.43 5.09
N ARG A 193 -15.07 -37.15 5.10
CA ARG A 193 -14.79 -38.16 6.15
C ARG A 193 -14.78 -37.55 7.54
N VAL A 194 -14.18 -36.37 7.70
CA VAL A 194 -14.15 -35.67 9.00
C VAL A 194 -15.55 -35.22 9.41
N ALA A 195 -16.35 -34.68 8.49
CA ALA A 195 -17.73 -34.30 8.76
C ALA A 195 -18.66 -35.48 9.12
N GLN A 196 -18.29 -36.71 8.74
CA GLN A 196 -19.01 -37.94 9.08
C GLN A 196 -18.65 -38.54 10.44
N ILE A 197 -17.64 -38.00 11.14
CA ILE A 197 -17.31 -38.45 12.51
C ILE A 197 -18.53 -38.20 13.41
N PRO A 198 -18.97 -39.14 14.26
CA PRO A 198 -20.23 -39.04 15.01
C PRO A 198 -20.44 -37.72 15.77
N ALA A 199 -19.35 -37.15 16.31
CA ALA A 199 -19.39 -35.85 16.99
C ALA A 199 -19.87 -34.71 16.07
N LEU A 200 -19.42 -34.69 14.81
CA LEU A 200 -19.74 -33.66 13.82
C LEU A 200 -20.95 -34.02 12.95
N ALA A 201 -21.16 -35.30 12.66
CA ALA A 201 -22.26 -35.78 11.81
C ALA A 201 -23.62 -35.36 12.37
N ASN A 202 -23.79 -35.41 13.69
CA ASN A 202 -25.00 -34.96 14.37
C ASN A 202 -25.27 -33.46 14.22
N CYS A 203 -24.25 -32.65 13.89
CA CYS A 203 -24.35 -31.19 13.72
C CYS A 203 -24.57 -30.77 12.27
N ARG A 204 -24.61 -31.72 11.32
CA ARG A 204 -24.67 -31.43 9.88
C ARG A 204 -25.87 -30.59 9.49
N THR A 205 -27.06 -30.90 10.02
CA THR A 205 -28.29 -30.14 9.76
C THR A 205 -28.17 -28.69 10.21
N ASP A 206 -27.62 -28.45 11.41
CA ASP A 206 -27.43 -27.11 11.95
C ASP A 206 -26.36 -26.33 11.16
N ALA A 207 -25.31 -27.02 10.71
CA ALA A 207 -24.27 -26.44 9.86
C ALA A 207 -24.78 -26.09 8.44
N ASP A 208 -25.63 -26.93 7.85
CA ASP A 208 -26.27 -26.70 6.55
C ASP A 208 -27.26 -25.53 6.56
N ALA A 209 -27.84 -25.21 7.73
CA ALA A 209 -28.74 -24.07 7.90
C ALA A 209 -28.02 -22.72 7.82
N ILE A 210 -26.70 -22.68 7.96
CA ILE A 210 -25.89 -21.46 7.92
C ILE A 210 -25.64 -21.07 6.45
N ARG A 211 -26.47 -20.17 5.94
CA ARG A 211 -26.46 -19.73 4.55
C ARG A 211 -25.90 -18.33 4.32
N THR A 212 -25.90 -17.47 5.34
CA THR A 212 -25.47 -16.07 5.22
C THR A 212 -24.21 -15.80 6.05
N ARG A 213 -23.47 -14.76 5.64
CA ARG A 213 -22.30 -14.26 6.40
C ARG A 213 -22.69 -13.87 7.82
N ILE A 214 -23.81 -13.17 7.99
CA ILE A 214 -24.34 -12.74 9.29
C ILE A 214 -24.58 -13.96 10.21
N ALA A 215 -25.17 -15.04 9.69
CA ALA A 215 -25.39 -16.26 10.47
C ALA A 215 -24.07 -16.93 10.89
N ALA A 216 -23.05 -16.93 10.02
CA ALA A 216 -21.73 -17.43 10.35
C ALA A 216 -21.04 -16.58 11.44
N GLU A 217 -21.11 -15.26 11.32
CA GLU A 217 -20.57 -14.31 12.32
C GLU A 217 -21.26 -14.47 13.68
N GLN A 218 -22.58 -14.67 13.71
CA GLN A 218 -23.33 -14.95 14.94
C GLN A 218 -22.90 -16.26 15.61
N LEU A 219 -22.68 -17.33 14.83
CA LEU A 219 -22.18 -18.60 15.36
C LEU A 219 -20.77 -18.43 15.94
N ILE A 220 -19.86 -17.76 15.23
CA ILE A 220 -18.51 -17.46 15.71
C ILE A 220 -18.56 -16.66 17.01
N ALA A 221 -19.35 -15.59 17.05
CA ALA A 221 -19.51 -14.77 18.26
C ALA A 221 -20.10 -15.58 19.43
N HIS A 222 -20.98 -16.54 19.16
CA HIS A 222 -21.50 -17.44 20.19
C HIS A 222 -20.42 -18.39 20.72
N VAL A 223 -19.63 -19.03 19.85
CA VAL A 223 -18.52 -19.90 20.24
C VAL A 223 -17.45 -19.11 21.02
N GLN A 224 -17.09 -17.92 20.56
CA GLN A 224 -16.14 -17.05 21.26
C GLN A 224 -16.63 -16.63 22.65
N ARG A 225 -17.94 -16.37 22.82
CA ARG A 225 -18.53 -16.12 24.15
C ARG A 225 -18.35 -17.32 25.09
N ARG A 226 -18.64 -18.54 24.62
CA ARG A 226 -18.46 -19.77 25.41
C ARG A 226 -16.99 -20.04 25.75
N LEU A 227 -16.07 -19.77 24.82
CA LEU A 227 -14.62 -19.84 25.04
C LEU A 227 -14.16 -18.86 26.14
N ARG A 228 -14.65 -17.61 26.11
CA ARG A 228 -14.35 -16.60 27.15
C ARG A 228 -14.88 -17.01 28.52
N ARG A 229 -16.08 -17.61 28.57
CA ARG A 229 -16.70 -18.13 29.80
C ARG A 229 -16.12 -19.46 30.29
N ARG A 230 -15.14 -20.03 29.58
CA ARG A 230 -14.50 -21.32 29.91
C ARG A 230 -15.48 -22.50 29.97
N GLU A 231 -16.55 -22.44 29.17
CA GLU A 231 -17.59 -23.49 29.10
C GLU A 231 -17.22 -24.66 28.17
N ILE A 232 -16.02 -24.64 27.57
CA ILE A 232 -15.55 -25.61 26.59
C ILE A 232 -14.36 -26.36 27.18
N THR A 233 -14.51 -27.67 27.38
CA THR A 233 -13.52 -28.53 28.05
C THR A 233 -12.18 -28.59 27.33
N ASN A 234 -12.18 -28.55 25.99
CA ASN A 234 -10.98 -28.52 25.17
C ASN A 234 -10.91 -27.22 24.34
N PRO A 235 -10.59 -26.07 24.95
CA PRO A 235 -10.84 -24.77 24.33
C PRO A 235 -9.88 -24.42 23.19
N ARG A 236 -8.67 -24.98 23.17
CA ARG A 236 -7.60 -24.56 22.24
C ARG A 236 -7.96 -24.81 20.77
N PRO A 237 -8.34 -26.03 20.34
CA PRO A 237 -8.68 -26.28 18.93
C PRO A 237 -9.85 -25.44 18.42
N TYR A 238 -10.88 -25.23 19.27
CA TYR A 238 -12.03 -24.40 18.89
C TYR A 238 -11.69 -22.91 18.84
N ARG A 239 -10.76 -22.43 19.67
CA ARG A 239 -10.27 -21.04 19.59
C ARG A 239 -9.51 -20.79 18.31
N GLU A 240 -8.58 -21.67 17.96
CA GLU A 240 -7.79 -21.58 16.73
C GLU A 240 -8.71 -21.66 15.49
N LEU A 241 -9.68 -22.57 15.48
CA LEU A 241 -10.67 -22.68 14.42
C LEU A 241 -11.56 -21.43 14.32
N ALA A 242 -12.12 -20.95 15.42
CA ALA A 242 -13.01 -19.79 15.42
C ALA A 242 -12.31 -18.51 14.97
N GLN A 243 -11.04 -18.33 15.38
CA GLN A 243 -10.22 -17.21 14.92
C GLN A 243 -9.94 -17.32 13.42
N TRP A 244 -9.53 -18.49 12.95
CA TRP A 244 -9.22 -18.72 11.54
C TRP A 244 -10.41 -18.45 10.62
N ILE A 245 -11.62 -18.89 10.99
CA ILE A 245 -12.84 -18.59 10.22
C ILE A 245 -13.17 -17.09 10.25
N ALA A 246 -13.00 -16.44 11.41
CA ALA A 246 -13.23 -14.99 11.53
C ALA A 246 -12.28 -14.18 10.63
N ASP A 247 -11.00 -14.53 10.61
CA ASP A 247 -10.00 -13.91 9.74
C ASP A 247 -10.37 -14.07 8.26
N CYS A 248 -10.81 -15.28 7.85
CA CYS A 248 -11.27 -15.54 6.49
C CYS A 248 -12.49 -14.68 6.10
N LEU A 249 -13.48 -14.52 6.99
CA LEU A 249 -14.65 -13.68 6.73
C LEU A 249 -14.28 -12.19 6.63
N GLN A 250 -13.23 -11.75 7.31
CA GLN A 250 -12.71 -10.39 7.24
C GLN A 250 -11.80 -10.13 6.03
N GLY A 251 -11.65 -11.11 5.12
CA GLY A 251 -10.81 -10.97 3.93
C GLY A 251 -9.31 -11.08 4.20
N ARG A 252 -8.91 -11.54 5.40
CA ARG A 252 -7.51 -11.84 5.70
C ARG A 252 -7.09 -13.16 5.02
N PRO A 253 -5.82 -13.33 4.65
CA PRO A 253 -5.35 -14.55 4.02
C PRO A 253 -5.63 -15.80 4.87
N ALA A 254 -6.28 -16.80 4.28
CA ALA A 254 -6.58 -18.07 4.96
C ALA A 254 -5.31 -18.92 5.22
N VAL A 255 -4.22 -18.57 4.55
CA VAL A 255 -2.96 -19.31 4.49
C VAL A 255 -1.78 -18.34 4.50
N GLU A 256 -0.64 -18.79 5.03
CA GLU A 256 0.57 -17.97 5.08
C GLU A 256 1.21 -17.82 3.68
N PRO A 257 1.94 -16.72 3.43
CA PRO A 257 2.76 -16.59 2.22
C PRO A 257 3.68 -17.81 2.03
N GLY A 258 3.79 -18.32 0.80
CA GLY A 258 4.62 -19.48 0.46
C GLY A 258 3.99 -20.87 0.67
N THR A 259 2.80 -20.96 1.28
CA THR A 259 2.08 -22.25 1.43
C THR A 259 1.25 -22.66 0.21
N ILE A 260 1.03 -21.73 -0.72
CA ILE A 260 0.31 -21.98 -1.96
C ILE A 260 1.31 -22.50 -2.98
N ASP A 261 1.08 -23.71 -3.50
CA ASP A 261 1.82 -24.20 -4.66
C ASP A 261 1.35 -23.46 -5.92
N LEU A 262 2.19 -22.51 -6.36
CA LEU A 262 1.96 -21.66 -7.52
C LEU A 262 2.61 -22.21 -8.79
N THR A 263 3.28 -23.37 -8.74
CA THR A 263 3.98 -23.96 -9.90
C THR A 263 3.03 -24.44 -11.01
N LEU A 264 1.73 -24.46 -10.70
CA LEU A 264 0.69 -25.05 -11.53
C LEU A 264 -0.12 -24.02 -12.33
N TYR A 265 0.27 -22.75 -12.25
CA TYR A 265 -0.34 -21.68 -13.04
C TYR A 265 0.27 -21.60 -14.44
N GLY A 266 -0.59 -21.54 -15.45
CA GLY A 266 -0.16 -21.29 -16.83
C GLY A 266 0.21 -19.82 -17.08
N THR A 267 0.71 -19.54 -18.28
CA THR A 267 1.21 -18.23 -18.73
C THR A 267 0.22 -17.07 -18.51
N ARG A 268 -1.10 -17.32 -18.58
CA ARG A 268 -2.14 -16.29 -18.35
C ARG A 268 -2.11 -15.70 -16.93
N PHE A 269 -1.91 -16.55 -15.92
CA PHE A 269 -1.80 -16.09 -14.54
C PHE A 269 -0.49 -15.34 -14.33
N ASP A 270 0.62 -15.86 -14.84
CA ASP A 270 1.92 -15.19 -14.70
C ASP A 270 1.90 -13.80 -15.36
N ASN A 271 1.25 -13.65 -16.52
CA ASN A 271 1.05 -12.35 -17.15
C ASN A 271 0.33 -11.38 -16.21
N LYS A 272 -0.81 -11.79 -15.64
CA LYS A 272 -1.58 -10.94 -14.72
C LYS A 272 -0.82 -10.66 -13.43
N LEU A 273 -0.12 -11.65 -12.89
CA LEU A 273 0.71 -11.51 -11.70
C LEU A 273 1.83 -10.48 -11.94
N TYR A 274 2.47 -10.55 -13.10
CA TYR A 274 3.51 -9.60 -13.49
C TYR A 274 2.97 -8.18 -13.66
N GLU A 275 1.81 -8.01 -14.31
CA GLU A 275 1.13 -6.71 -14.43
C GLU A 275 0.82 -6.08 -13.06
N LEU A 276 0.24 -6.87 -12.14
CA LEU A 276 -0.09 -6.43 -10.78
C LEU A 276 1.16 -6.14 -9.94
N TRP A 277 2.20 -6.96 -10.09
CA TRP A 277 3.47 -6.74 -9.43
C TRP A 277 4.11 -5.43 -9.89
N CYS A 278 4.13 -5.16 -11.21
CA CYS A 278 4.62 -3.89 -11.74
C CYS A 278 3.83 -2.69 -11.21
N LEU A 279 2.49 -2.79 -11.17
CA LEU A 279 1.64 -1.75 -10.58
C LEU A 279 2.03 -1.44 -9.13
N GLY A 280 2.17 -2.47 -8.30
CA GLY A 280 2.56 -2.31 -6.89
C GLY A 280 4.01 -1.83 -6.71
N ALA A 281 4.94 -2.31 -7.54
CA ALA A 281 6.34 -1.94 -7.50
C ALA A 281 6.55 -0.45 -7.86
N VAL A 282 5.93 0.00 -8.96
CA VAL A 282 5.96 1.41 -9.37
C VAL A 282 5.26 2.29 -8.31
N GLY A 283 4.12 1.86 -7.76
CA GLY A 283 3.42 2.61 -6.72
C GLY A 283 4.26 2.81 -5.45
N ARG A 284 4.94 1.76 -4.95
CA ARG A 284 5.85 1.87 -3.80
C ARG A 284 7.06 2.74 -4.11
N ALA A 285 7.64 2.62 -5.31
CA ALA A 285 8.78 3.41 -5.72
C ALA A 285 8.44 4.92 -5.82
N LEU A 286 7.25 5.25 -6.34
CA LEU A 286 6.73 6.62 -6.35
C LEU A 286 6.57 7.18 -4.93
N ALA A 287 5.93 6.44 -4.02
CA ALA A 287 5.79 6.86 -2.64
C ALA A 287 7.16 7.12 -1.98
N ASN A 288 8.13 6.22 -2.19
CA ASN A 288 9.48 6.39 -1.67
C ASN A 288 10.17 7.65 -2.20
N ALA A 289 10.10 7.90 -3.51
CA ALA A 289 10.73 9.06 -4.14
C ALA A 289 10.08 10.41 -3.75
N MET A 290 8.78 10.38 -3.43
CA MET A 290 8.04 11.54 -2.93
C MET A 290 8.11 11.69 -1.40
N ASN A 291 8.83 10.79 -0.70
CA ASN A 291 8.89 10.68 0.75
C ASN A 291 7.51 10.56 1.44
N LEU A 292 6.58 9.85 0.81
CA LEU A 292 5.25 9.56 1.32
C LEU A 292 5.20 8.22 2.07
N ALA A 293 4.14 8.03 2.86
CA ALA A 293 3.82 6.74 3.45
C ALA A 293 3.63 5.66 2.38
N GLU A 294 3.83 4.39 2.73
CA GLU A 294 3.56 3.29 1.81
C GLU A 294 2.09 3.33 1.36
N PRO A 295 1.82 3.26 0.04
CA PRO A 295 0.48 3.53 -0.46
C PRO A 295 -0.45 2.35 -0.20
N SER A 296 -1.63 2.63 0.36
CA SER A 296 -2.73 1.69 0.36
C SER A 296 -3.45 1.74 -0.98
N ILE A 297 -3.80 0.57 -1.51
CA ILE A 297 -4.64 0.47 -2.71
C ILE A 297 -6.08 0.90 -2.39
N ASP A 298 -6.70 1.69 -3.27
CA ASP A 298 -8.12 2.04 -3.15
C ASP A 298 -8.99 0.78 -3.37
N PRO A 299 -9.87 0.37 -2.44
CA PRO A 299 -10.76 -0.77 -2.64
C PRO A 299 -11.65 -0.68 -3.89
N GLN A 300 -11.96 0.54 -4.35
CA GLN A 300 -12.80 0.85 -5.50
C GLN A 300 -12.01 1.01 -6.81
N TRP A 301 -10.70 0.76 -6.82
CA TRP A 301 -9.83 0.91 -8.00
C TRP A 301 -10.27 0.11 -9.24
N ARG A 302 -11.04 -0.97 -9.04
CA ARG A 302 -11.63 -1.75 -10.14
C ARG A 302 -12.87 -1.09 -10.73
N GLY A 303 -13.41 -0.06 -10.08
CA GLY A 303 -14.37 0.88 -10.61
C GLY A 303 -13.65 2.03 -11.32
N LYS A 304 -14.18 3.24 -11.23
CA LYS A 304 -13.57 4.43 -11.85
C LYS A 304 -12.42 5.03 -11.04
N ALA A 305 -12.19 4.56 -9.82
CA ALA A 305 -11.15 5.09 -8.95
C ALA A 305 -9.74 4.65 -9.41
N PRO A 306 -8.70 5.45 -9.14
CA PRO A 306 -7.32 5.02 -9.31
C PRO A 306 -6.96 3.90 -8.32
N ALA A 307 -5.97 3.08 -8.67
CA ALA A 307 -5.35 2.10 -7.77
C ALA A 307 -4.55 2.79 -6.67
N TYR A 308 -3.79 3.82 -7.04
CA TYR A 308 -2.98 4.63 -6.15
C TYR A 308 -3.12 6.11 -6.51
N SER A 309 -3.16 6.96 -5.49
CA SER A 309 -3.11 8.41 -5.62
C SER A 309 -2.02 8.94 -4.70
N PHE A 310 -1.17 9.81 -5.25
CA PHE A 310 -0.11 10.51 -4.53
C PHE A 310 -0.32 12.01 -4.72
N GLU A 311 -0.16 12.80 -3.67
CA GLU A 311 -0.28 14.25 -3.76
C GLU A 311 0.76 14.89 -2.85
N ASN A 312 1.59 15.77 -3.42
CA ASN A 312 2.57 16.58 -2.70
C ASN A 312 2.59 18.01 -3.27
N PHE A 313 3.57 18.81 -2.85
CA PHE A 313 3.66 20.22 -3.27
C PHE A 313 3.82 20.45 -4.78
N ALA A 314 4.39 19.50 -5.51
CA ALA A 314 4.61 19.63 -6.95
C ALA A 314 3.37 19.21 -7.77
N GLY A 315 2.49 18.39 -7.19
CA GLY A 315 1.23 18.02 -7.83
C GLY A 315 0.68 16.68 -7.36
N ARG A 316 -0.27 16.17 -8.13
CA ARG A 316 -0.97 14.91 -7.89
C ARG A 316 -0.68 13.89 -8.98
N ILE A 317 -0.47 12.64 -8.61
CA ILE A 317 -0.31 11.50 -9.52
C ILE A 317 -1.37 10.45 -9.18
N ASP A 318 -2.24 10.15 -10.13
CA ASP A 318 -3.22 9.06 -10.05
C ASP A 318 -2.81 7.91 -10.98
N MET A 319 -2.71 6.69 -10.45
CA MET A 319 -2.38 5.47 -11.20
C MET A 319 -3.63 4.63 -11.41
N PHE A 320 -4.03 4.39 -12.66
CA PHE A 320 -5.16 3.54 -13.02
C PHE A 320 -4.68 2.23 -13.63
N PHE A 321 -5.40 1.14 -13.39
CA PHE A 321 -5.08 -0.18 -13.92
C PHE A 321 -6.15 -0.67 -14.88
N GLN A 322 -5.74 -1.10 -16.07
CA GLN A 322 -6.61 -1.62 -17.12
C GLN A 322 -7.82 -0.73 -17.41
N ARG A 323 -7.54 0.57 -17.55
CA ARG A 323 -8.53 1.59 -17.89
C ARG A 323 -8.16 2.28 -19.19
N SER A 324 -9.17 2.54 -20.02
CA SER A 324 -9.00 3.38 -21.19
C SER A 324 -8.81 4.83 -20.76
N LEU A 325 -7.96 5.59 -21.46
CA LEU A 325 -7.81 7.02 -21.18
C LEU A 325 -9.14 7.77 -21.24
N SER A 326 -10.01 7.41 -22.19
CA SER A 326 -11.37 7.97 -22.30
C SER A 326 -12.27 7.74 -21.08
N THR A 327 -11.93 6.81 -20.19
CA THR A 327 -12.64 6.58 -18.91
C THR A 327 -11.96 7.24 -17.72
N VAL A 328 -10.69 7.61 -17.87
CA VAL A 328 -9.88 8.35 -16.87
C VAL A 328 -10.07 9.85 -17.05
N ASP A 329 -10.22 10.30 -18.29
CA ASP A 329 -10.55 11.66 -18.67
C ASP A 329 -11.36 11.67 -19.98
N ASP A 330 -12.60 12.15 -19.90
CA ASP A 330 -13.54 12.16 -21.01
C ASP A 330 -13.06 13.05 -22.18
N THR A 331 -12.10 13.95 -21.95
CA THR A 331 -11.46 14.76 -23.00
C THR A 331 -10.55 13.93 -23.91
N HIS A 332 -10.07 12.76 -23.46
CA HIS A 332 -9.15 11.89 -24.20
C HIS A 332 -9.90 10.73 -24.89
N GLY A 333 -10.81 11.09 -25.80
CA GLY A 333 -11.50 10.12 -26.65
C GLY A 333 -10.59 9.51 -27.72
N ALA A 334 -10.77 8.22 -28.03
CA ALA A 334 -10.04 7.58 -29.13
C ALA A 334 -10.27 8.31 -30.47
N ARG A 335 -9.17 8.64 -31.16
CA ARG A 335 -9.18 9.41 -32.42
C ARG A 335 -9.22 8.53 -33.66
N TRP A 336 -8.62 7.36 -33.60
CA TRP A 336 -8.56 6.43 -34.72
C TRP A 336 -9.92 5.78 -34.92
N ILE A 337 -10.31 5.60 -36.18
CA ILE A 337 -11.60 5.05 -36.57
C ILE A 337 -11.35 3.74 -37.32
N LYS A 338 -11.98 2.66 -36.85
CA LYS A 338 -11.97 1.36 -37.53
C LYS A 338 -12.71 1.50 -38.87
N ARG A 339 -12.45 0.57 -39.80
CA ARG A 339 -13.21 0.48 -41.06
C ARG A 339 -14.73 0.35 -40.86
N THR A 340 -15.17 -0.13 -39.69
CA THR A 340 -16.59 -0.23 -39.30
C THR A 340 -17.23 1.10 -38.90
N GLY A 341 -16.47 2.20 -38.89
CA GLY A 341 -16.92 3.52 -38.40
C GLY A 341 -16.86 3.68 -36.88
N GLN A 342 -16.57 2.61 -36.14
CA GLN A 342 -16.39 2.68 -34.69
C GLN A 342 -15.01 3.21 -34.32
N ARG A 343 -14.92 4.02 -33.27
CA ARG A 343 -13.64 4.46 -32.71
C ARG A 343 -12.83 3.24 -32.25
N LEU A 344 -11.54 3.22 -32.58
CA LEU A 344 -10.60 2.20 -32.11
C LEU A 344 -10.24 2.53 -30.66
N GLY A 345 -11.01 1.99 -29.73
CA GLY A 345 -10.68 2.02 -28.32
C GLY A 345 -9.38 1.25 -28.01
N GLY A 346 -8.94 1.36 -26.77
CA GLY A 346 -7.74 0.72 -26.28
C GLY A 346 -7.70 0.79 -24.76
N ILE A 347 -7.18 -0.26 -24.14
CA ILE A 347 -7.04 -0.37 -22.68
C ILE A 347 -5.57 -0.65 -22.40
N PRO A 348 -4.78 0.38 -22.05
CA PRO A 348 -3.45 0.19 -21.52
C PRO A 348 -3.48 -0.52 -20.16
N ASP A 349 -2.39 -1.21 -19.82
CA ASP A 349 -2.31 -1.94 -18.56
C ASP A 349 -2.24 -1.00 -17.36
N ILE A 350 -1.44 0.06 -17.45
CA ILE A 350 -1.37 1.12 -16.44
C ILE A 350 -1.46 2.49 -17.14
N VAL A 351 -2.30 3.37 -16.61
CA VAL A 351 -2.43 4.77 -17.04
C VAL A 351 -2.09 5.68 -15.88
N ILE A 352 -1.22 6.65 -16.13
CA ILE A 352 -0.87 7.70 -15.18
C ILE A 352 -1.60 8.97 -15.58
N LYS A 353 -2.27 9.61 -14.61
CA LYS A 353 -2.76 10.98 -14.72
C LYS A 353 -1.98 11.84 -13.72
N ALA A 354 -1.12 12.70 -14.24
CA ALA A 354 -0.26 13.58 -13.45
C ALA A 354 -0.78 15.01 -13.56
N ARG A 355 -1.20 15.62 -12.46
CA ARG A 355 -1.65 17.02 -12.40
C ARG A 355 -0.61 17.84 -11.65
N PRO A 356 0.25 18.60 -12.34
CA PRO A 356 1.13 19.56 -11.67
C PRO A 356 0.31 20.61 -10.92
N THR A 357 0.88 21.16 -9.85
CA THR A 357 0.32 22.33 -9.15
C THR A 357 0.19 23.49 -10.15
N GLY A 358 -0.98 24.11 -10.23
CA GLY A 358 -1.21 25.28 -11.10
C GLY A 358 -1.36 25.00 -12.60
N ALA A 359 -1.23 23.75 -13.06
CA ALA A 359 -1.25 23.41 -14.49
C ALA A 359 -2.28 22.34 -14.88
N ALA A 360 -2.46 22.16 -16.19
CA ALA A 360 -3.30 21.11 -16.77
C ALA A 360 -2.68 19.71 -16.57
N PRO A 361 -3.48 18.64 -16.51
CA PRO A 361 -2.97 17.29 -16.33
C PRO A 361 -2.22 16.77 -17.56
N HIS A 362 -1.12 16.09 -17.31
CA HIS A 362 -0.37 15.26 -18.24
C HIS A 362 -0.70 13.78 -18.05
N TYR A 363 -0.38 12.96 -19.05
CA TYR A 363 -0.69 11.53 -19.05
C TYR A 363 0.51 10.70 -19.46
N ALA A 364 0.62 9.50 -18.91
CA ALA A 364 1.57 8.49 -19.35
C ALA A 364 0.93 7.12 -19.43
N VAL A 365 1.49 6.27 -20.27
CA VAL A 365 1.07 4.87 -20.42
C VAL A 365 2.22 3.96 -20.04
N ILE A 366 1.95 2.99 -19.17
CA ILE A 366 2.91 1.95 -18.79
C ILE A 366 2.32 0.59 -19.17
N ASP A 367 3.08 -0.23 -19.90
CA ASP A 367 2.62 -1.52 -20.44
C ASP A 367 3.59 -2.63 -19.98
N PRO A 368 3.28 -3.36 -18.90
CA PRO A 368 4.06 -4.50 -18.46
C PRO A 368 3.89 -5.70 -19.40
N LYS A 369 4.98 -6.39 -19.73
CA LYS A 369 4.97 -7.55 -20.62
C LYS A 369 5.88 -8.67 -20.12
N LEU A 370 5.26 -9.82 -19.86
CA LEU A 370 5.94 -11.04 -19.48
C LEU A 370 6.46 -11.76 -20.73
N ARG A 371 7.56 -11.25 -21.29
CA ARG A 371 8.27 -11.87 -22.42
C ARG A 371 9.77 -11.72 -22.19
N GLN A 372 10.50 -12.83 -22.22
CA GLN A 372 11.96 -12.79 -22.21
C GLN A 372 12.44 -12.57 -23.64
N ARG A 373 13.31 -11.57 -23.85
CA ARG A 373 13.84 -11.23 -25.16
C ARG A 373 15.26 -10.69 -25.04
N ASN A 374 16.08 -10.97 -26.06
CA ASN A 374 17.45 -10.48 -26.20
C ASN A 374 17.55 -9.30 -27.20
N ARG A 375 16.41 -8.68 -27.55
CA ARG A 375 16.30 -7.60 -28.55
C ARG A 375 15.23 -6.60 -28.12
N LEU A 376 15.32 -5.38 -28.67
CA LEU A 376 14.37 -4.29 -28.45
C LEU A 376 12.91 -4.75 -28.67
N PRO A 377 11.97 -4.46 -27.76
CA PRO A 377 10.57 -4.90 -27.85
C PRO A 377 9.76 -4.02 -28.82
N ALA A 378 10.09 -4.08 -30.11
CA ALA A 378 9.51 -3.21 -31.13
C ALA A 378 7.97 -3.28 -31.19
N GLU A 379 7.36 -4.46 -31.08
CA GLU A 379 5.90 -4.64 -31.12
C GLU A 379 5.19 -3.87 -29.99
N GLU A 380 5.72 -4.00 -28.77
CA GLU A 380 5.20 -3.36 -27.57
C GLU A 380 5.42 -1.83 -27.63
N LEU A 381 6.58 -1.39 -28.14
CA LEU A 381 6.86 0.03 -28.37
C LEU A 381 5.89 0.63 -29.40
N TYR A 382 5.61 -0.07 -30.52
CA TYR A 382 4.61 0.37 -31.49
C TYR A 382 3.20 0.42 -30.91
N LYS A 383 2.84 -0.53 -30.03
CA LYS A 383 1.56 -0.52 -29.32
C LYS A 383 1.45 0.71 -28.40
N ILE A 384 2.50 1.05 -27.65
CA ILE A 384 2.53 2.27 -26.83
C ILE A 384 2.39 3.51 -27.70
N LEU A 385 3.20 3.65 -28.76
CA LEU A 385 3.09 4.77 -29.69
C LEU A 385 1.68 4.91 -30.26
N GLY A 386 1.03 3.78 -30.56
CA GLY A 386 -0.37 3.73 -30.95
C GLY A 386 -1.31 4.32 -29.90
N TYR A 387 -1.12 4.00 -28.61
CA TYR A 387 -1.89 4.63 -27.53
C TYR A 387 -1.62 6.14 -27.42
N LEU A 388 -0.35 6.57 -27.43
CA LEU A 388 0.03 7.97 -27.32
C LEU A 388 -0.63 8.80 -28.43
N GLN A 389 -0.57 8.32 -29.67
CA GLN A 389 -1.15 9.01 -30.83
C GLN A 389 -2.69 8.94 -30.86
N ASN A 390 -3.28 7.78 -30.55
CA ASN A 390 -4.72 7.58 -30.62
C ASN A 390 -5.48 8.38 -29.55
N PHE A 391 -4.87 8.63 -28.38
CA PHE A 391 -5.47 9.39 -27.29
C PHE A 391 -4.93 10.82 -27.14
N ASP A 392 -4.09 11.30 -28.07
CA ASP A 392 -3.48 12.65 -28.06
C ASP A 392 -2.72 13.01 -26.77
N ILE A 393 -1.96 12.04 -26.23
CA ILE A 393 -1.18 12.25 -25.01
C ILE A 393 -0.02 13.22 -25.28
N LYS A 394 0.04 14.31 -24.49
CA LYS A 394 1.07 15.36 -24.58
C LYS A 394 1.60 15.75 -23.19
N PRO A 395 2.93 15.82 -23.00
CA PRO A 395 3.95 15.29 -23.91
C PRO A 395 3.79 13.76 -24.12
N PRO A 396 4.24 13.20 -25.26
CA PRO A 396 4.12 11.75 -25.50
C PRO A 396 4.99 10.99 -24.49
N THR A 397 4.38 10.36 -23.48
CA THR A 397 5.12 9.65 -22.44
C THR A 397 4.67 8.20 -22.31
N GLY A 398 5.59 7.27 -22.57
CA GLY A 398 5.30 5.84 -22.60
C GLY A 398 6.42 4.98 -22.02
N VAL A 399 6.06 3.91 -21.30
CA VAL A 399 7.03 2.98 -20.70
C VAL A 399 6.61 1.53 -20.93
N VAL A 400 7.51 0.71 -21.47
CA VAL A 400 7.35 -0.74 -21.55
C VAL A 400 8.17 -1.40 -20.45
N LEU A 401 7.55 -2.26 -19.64
CA LEU A 401 8.23 -3.02 -18.58
C LEU A 401 8.38 -4.48 -19.00
N ILE A 402 9.59 -4.92 -19.34
CA ILE A 402 9.86 -6.26 -19.86
C ILE A 402 10.35 -7.18 -18.75
N TYR A 403 9.81 -8.39 -18.66
CA TYR A 403 10.34 -9.38 -17.71
C TYR A 403 11.70 -9.93 -18.14
N THR A 404 12.64 -10.01 -17.21
CA THR A 404 13.93 -10.71 -17.38
C THR A 404 14.19 -11.70 -16.26
N THR A 405 14.93 -12.78 -16.55
CA THR A 405 15.48 -13.69 -15.53
C THR A 405 16.83 -13.22 -14.99
N SER A 406 17.47 -12.25 -15.67
CA SER A 406 18.72 -11.64 -15.22
C SER A 406 18.57 -11.03 -13.83
N ARG A 407 19.60 -11.21 -13.01
CA ARG A 407 19.73 -10.58 -11.69
C ARG A 407 20.75 -9.44 -11.69
N GLN A 408 21.25 -9.06 -12.87
CA GLN A 408 22.17 -7.95 -13.06
C GLN A 408 21.42 -6.69 -13.50
N PRO A 409 21.97 -5.49 -13.24
CA PRO A 409 21.44 -4.24 -13.79
C PRO A 409 21.32 -4.30 -15.31
N ALA A 410 20.21 -3.78 -15.83
CA ALA A 410 19.99 -3.60 -17.26
C ALA A 410 19.84 -2.11 -17.55
N GLU A 411 20.59 -1.62 -18.54
CA GLU A 411 20.42 -0.27 -19.08
C GLU A 411 19.04 -0.16 -19.76
N PRO A 412 18.27 0.91 -19.51
CA PRO A 412 17.02 1.14 -20.22
C PRO A 412 17.28 1.58 -21.66
N ASP A 413 16.44 1.11 -22.60
CA ASP A 413 16.36 1.70 -23.93
C ASP A 413 15.51 2.98 -23.82
N LEU A 414 16.16 4.14 -23.90
CA LEU A 414 15.51 5.45 -23.81
C LEU A 414 15.47 6.16 -25.16
N PHE A 415 14.29 6.66 -25.52
CA PHE A 415 14.07 7.41 -26.74
C PHE A 415 13.40 8.75 -26.43
N ASN A 416 13.91 9.84 -27.00
CA ASN A 416 13.39 11.18 -26.81
C ASN A 416 13.09 11.83 -28.17
N ASP A 417 11.98 12.56 -28.27
CA ASP A 417 11.58 13.25 -29.50
C ASP A 417 12.16 14.67 -29.64
N GLY A 418 12.93 15.12 -28.64
CA GLY A 418 13.51 16.48 -28.57
C GLY A 418 12.51 17.59 -28.24
N GLN A 419 11.23 17.26 -28.06
CA GLN A 419 10.13 18.17 -27.72
C GLN A 419 9.48 17.83 -26.36
N GLY A 420 10.16 17.00 -25.55
CA GLY A 420 9.72 16.57 -24.23
C GLY A 420 8.98 15.24 -24.19
N GLY A 421 8.76 14.59 -25.33
CA GLY A 421 8.27 13.22 -25.41
C GLY A 421 9.35 12.20 -25.09
N THR A 422 8.97 11.18 -24.31
CA THR A 422 9.86 10.13 -23.82
C THR A 422 9.19 8.77 -23.96
N LEU A 423 9.90 7.84 -24.60
CA LEU A 423 9.55 6.43 -24.65
C LEU A 423 10.69 5.62 -24.03
N MET A 424 10.35 4.72 -23.11
CA MET A 424 11.35 3.88 -22.43
C MET A 424 10.96 2.40 -22.49
N SER A 425 11.95 1.53 -22.67
CA SER A 425 11.84 0.10 -22.40
C SER A 425 12.86 -0.29 -21.33
N ILE A 426 12.41 -0.96 -20.28
CA ILE A 426 13.29 -1.39 -19.19
C ILE A 426 12.93 -2.79 -18.72
N ALA A 427 13.96 -3.55 -18.36
CA ALA A 427 13.80 -4.92 -17.88
C ALA A 427 13.65 -4.95 -16.34
N LEU A 428 12.70 -5.75 -15.85
CA LEU A 428 12.44 -5.96 -14.43
C LEU A 428 12.41 -7.45 -14.09
N ASN A 429 12.91 -7.78 -12.89
CA ASN A 429 12.87 -9.13 -12.34
C ASN A 429 12.42 -9.09 -10.87
N PRO A 430 11.25 -9.67 -10.53
CA PRO A 430 10.78 -9.70 -9.14
C PRO A 430 11.75 -10.37 -8.16
N ALA A 431 12.63 -11.27 -8.64
CA ALA A 431 13.59 -12.00 -7.84
C ALA A 431 15.04 -11.45 -7.91
N ALA A 432 15.26 -10.32 -8.58
CA ALA A 432 16.57 -9.66 -8.54
C ALA A 432 16.80 -9.00 -7.16
N PRO A 433 18.08 -8.75 -6.77
CA PRO A 433 18.39 -7.98 -5.57
C PRO A 433 17.68 -6.62 -5.58
N ALA A 434 17.27 -6.13 -4.41
CA ALA A 434 16.54 -4.86 -4.29
C ALA A 434 17.27 -3.70 -4.97
N GLN A 435 18.60 -3.62 -4.84
CA GLN A 435 19.39 -2.56 -5.49
C GLN A 435 19.25 -2.54 -7.02
N VAL A 436 19.10 -3.71 -7.65
CA VAL A 436 18.94 -3.83 -9.11
C VAL A 436 17.54 -3.41 -9.53
N THR A 437 16.52 -3.91 -8.83
CA THR A 437 15.13 -3.58 -9.12
C THR A 437 14.82 -2.11 -8.81
N ASP A 438 15.36 -1.57 -7.71
CA ASP A 438 15.15 -0.19 -7.29
C ASP A 438 15.80 0.80 -8.26
N ALA A 439 17.00 0.51 -8.77
CA ALA A 439 17.64 1.34 -9.79
C ALA A 439 16.82 1.39 -11.10
N ALA A 440 16.22 0.26 -11.51
CA ALA A 440 15.34 0.22 -12.66
C ALA A 440 14.02 0.98 -12.40
N LEU A 441 13.44 0.81 -11.20
CA LEU A 441 12.23 1.53 -10.79
C LEU A 441 12.46 3.04 -10.70
N GLU A 442 13.65 3.48 -10.27
CA GLU A 442 14.03 4.89 -10.20
C GLU A 442 13.95 5.57 -11.57
N GLN A 443 14.38 4.92 -12.64
CA GLN A 443 14.26 5.45 -14.01
C GLN A 443 12.79 5.67 -14.41
N ILE A 444 11.91 4.71 -14.07
CA ILE A 444 10.46 4.80 -14.36
C ILE A 444 9.84 5.93 -13.53
N VAL A 445 10.19 6.00 -12.25
CA VAL A 445 9.70 7.02 -11.32
C VAL A 445 10.13 8.41 -11.77
N ASN A 446 11.37 8.58 -12.21
CA ASN A 446 11.86 9.87 -12.72
C ASN A 446 11.04 10.36 -13.92
N ILE A 447 10.72 9.49 -14.89
CA ILE A 447 9.86 9.84 -16.03
C ILE A 447 8.44 10.23 -15.57
N VAL A 448 7.91 9.59 -14.54
CA VAL A 448 6.58 9.92 -14.02
C VAL A 448 6.59 11.24 -13.23
N LEU A 449 7.63 11.48 -12.43
CA LEU A 449 7.76 12.68 -11.60
C LEU A 449 8.02 13.95 -12.43
N THR A 450 8.69 13.85 -13.58
CA THR A 450 8.85 14.99 -14.50
C THR A 450 7.51 15.50 -15.03
N LEU A 451 6.47 14.65 -15.10
CA LEU A 451 5.12 15.06 -15.51
C LEU A 451 4.47 16.03 -14.53
N ILE A 452 4.90 16.07 -13.26
CA ILE A 452 4.49 17.08 -12.28
C ILE A 452 5.60 18.09 -11.97
N GLY A 453 6.68 18.12 -12.78
CA GLY A 453 7.82 19.00 -12.57
C GLY A 453 8.60 18.73 -11.28
N TYR A 454 8.45 17.54 -10.68
CA TYR A 454 9.12 17.17 -9.44
C TYR A 454 10.46 16.51 -9.74
N ALA A 455 11.54 17.11 -9.24
CA ALA A 455 12.86 16.49 -9.21
C ALA A 455 13.05 15.82 -7.84
N PRO A 456 13.07 14.48 -7.76
CA PRO A 456 13.38 13.82 -6.51
C PRO A 456 14.79 14.22 -6.06
N PRO A 457 15.04 14.28 -4.75
CA PRO A 457 16.39 14.49 -4.25
C PRO A 457 17.28 13.38 -4.81
N ALA A 458 18.49 13.72 -5.26
CA ALA A 458 19.43 12.73 -5.77
C ALA A 458 19.53 11.57 -4.76
N SER A 459 19.24 10.35 -5.22
CA SER A 459 19.38 9.14 -4.43
C SER A 459 20.77 9.12 -3.79
N ARG A 460 20.87 8.58 -2.57
CA ARG A 460 22.10 8.44 -1.74
C ARG A 460 23.17 7.56 -2.40
N GLY A 461 23.59 7.89 -3.62
CA GLY A 461 24.72 7.33 -4.32
C GLY A 461 25.97 8.12 -3.96
N THR A 462 26.94 7.42 -3.39
CA THR A 462 28.38 7.76 -3.42
C THR A 462 28.87 9.02 -2.70
N ARG A 463 28.30 9.39 -1.56
CA ARG A 463 29.06 10.15 -0.54
C ARG A 463 29.56 9.19 0.54
N ASN A 464 30.79 9.40 1.00
CA ASN A 464 31.46 8.69 2.09
C ASN A 464 30.70 8.86 3.42
N ASP A 465 29.50 8.32 3.51
CA ASP A 465 28.67 8.36 4.70
C ASP A 465 29.03 7.17 5.62
N PRO A 466 28.97 7.37 6.94
CA PRO A 466 29.22 6.29 7.89
C PRO A 466 28.24 5.14 7.63
N ALA A 467 28.72 3.91 7.77
CA ALA A 467 27.97 2.69 7.46
C ALA A 467 26.66 2.49 8.27
N ASN A 468 26.39 3.35 9.27
CA ASN A 468 25.15 3.43 10.04
C ASN A 468 24.97 4.86 10.62
N PRO A 469 24.30 5.79 9.92
CA PRO A 469 23.92 7.07 10.51
C PRO A 469 22.89 6.86 11.64
N SER A 470 22.88 7.75 12.64
CA SER A 470 21.82 7.78 13.65
C SER A 470 20.46 8.15 13.03
N GLU A 471 19.35 7.79 13.69
CA GLU A 471 18.00 8.13 13.20
C GLU A 471 17.83 9.65 12.99
N ASP A 472 18.33 10.46 13.92
CA ASP A 472 18.29 11.91 13.86
C ASP A 472 19.10 12.47 12.67
N GLU A 473 20.26 11.89 12.37
CA GLU A 473 21.06 12.28 11.19
C GLU A 473 20.36 11.93 9.89
N SER A 474 19.74 10.74 9.81
CA SER A 474 18.97 10.35 8.64
C SER A 474 17.77 11.27 8.42
N LEU A 475 17.12 11.73 9.49
CA LEU A 475 16.02 12.69 9.43
C LEU A 475 16.47 14.05 8.91
N GLU A 476 17.59 14.59 9.39
CA GLU A 476 18.13 15.86 8.88
C GLU A 476 18.50 15.79 7.40
N ASP A 477 19.00 14.65 6.93
CA ASP A 477 19.26 14.42 5.51
C ASP A 477 17.98 14.41 4.69
N THR A 478 16.91 13.79 5.20
CA THR A 478 15.60 13.84 4.56
C THR A 478 15.05 15.28 4.49
N VAL A 479 15.18 16.07 5.57
CA VAL A 479 14.76 17.48 5.56
C VAL A 479 15.55 18.29 4.53
N ALA A 480 16.87 18.13 4.49
CA ALA A 480 17.73 18.82 3.53
C ALA A 480 17.38 18.45 2.08
N ALA A 481 17.13 17.17 1.83
CA ALA A 481 16.69 16.64 0.55
C ALA A 481 15.36 17.25 0.09
N VAL A 482 14.34 17.29 0.95
CA VAL A 482 13.03 17.90 0.65
C VAL A 482 13.17 19.40 0.39
N LYS A 483 13.95 20.13 1.19
CA LYS A 483 14.22 21.56 0.95
C LYS A 483 14.84 21.79 -0.43
N ALA A 484 15.82 20.97 -0.82
CA ALA A 484 16.44 21.08 -2.14
C ALA A 484 15.43 20.87 -3.28
N SER A 485 14.54 19.88 -3.16
CA SER A 485 13.46 19.65 -4.13
C SER A 485 12.46 20.81 -4.18
N ILE A 486 12.08 21.39 -3.03
CA ILE A 486 11.21 22.59 -3.00
C ILE A 486 11.90 23.74 -3.73
N VAL A 487 13.15 24.06 -3.41
CA VAL A 487 13.90 25.15 -4.06
C VAL A 487 14.00 24.92 -5.57
N SER A 488 14.38 23.71 -5.99
CA SER A 488 14.50 23.36 -7.41
C SER A 488 13.17 23.52 -8.16
N TRP A 489 12.07 22.99 -7.61
CA TRP A 489 10.75 23.15 -8.18
C TRP A 489 10.38 24.62 -8.29
N SER A 490 10.54 25.37 -7.21
CA SER A 490 10.11 26.76 -7.11
C SER A 490 10.86 27.69 -8.07
N LYS A 491 12.15 27.44 -8.32
CA LYS A 491 12.94 28.19 -9.31
C LYS A 491 12.40 28.02 -10.74
N ASN A 492 11.82 26.87 -11.04
CA ASN A 492 11.17 26.61 -12.34
C ASN A 492 9.75 27.18 -12.42
N HIS A 493 9.14 27.53 -11.27
CA HIS A 493 7.76 28.02 -11.17
C HIS A 493 7.70 29.45 -10.59
N LEU A 494 8.73 30.27 -10.81
CA LEU A 494 8.85 31.62 -10.25
C LEU A 494 7.61 32.48 -10.53
N ALA A 495 7.10 32.46 -11.76
CA ALA A 495 5.92 33.24 -12.16
C ALA A 495 4.66 32.87 -11.34
N GLU A 496 4.53 31.61 -10.93
CA GLU A 496 3.39 31.12 -10.17
C GLU A 496 3.48 31.52 -8.69
N ILE A 497 4.70 31.58 -8.13
CA ILE A 497 4.91 31.92 -6.72
C ILE A 497 5.07 33.42 -6.47
N THR A 498 5.25 34.25 -7.50
CA THR A 498 5.41 35.72 -7.37
C THR A 498 4.31 36.38 -6.52
N PRO A 499 3.00 36.10 -6.70
CA PRO A 499 1.97 36.70 -5.87
C PRO A 499 2.10 36.32 -4.38
N SER A 500 2.62 35.14 -4.08
CA SER A 500 2.90 34.71 -2.71
C SER A 500 4.14 35.40 -2.15
N ARG A 501 5.19 35.63 -2.97
CA ARG A 501 6.36 36.42 -2.56
C ARG A 501 5.96 37.83 -2.14
N GLU A 502 5.22 38.55 -2.98
CA GLU A 502 4.76 39.91 -2.71
C GLU A 502 3.88 40.00 -1.45
N ARG A 503 2.99 39.02 -1.27
CA ARG A 503 2.14 38.91 -0.07
C ARG A 503 2.96 38.71 1.19
N ILE A 504 3.90 37.76 1.18
CA ILE A 504 4.75 37.49 2.35
C ILE A 504 5.64 38.70 2.66
N GLU A 505 6.24 39.31 1.65
CA GLU A 505 7.04 40.53 1.79
C GLU A 505 6.24 41.65 2.46
N THR A 506 4.99 41.85 2.03
CA THR A 506 4.08 42.83 2.65
C THR A 506 3.81 42.50 4.12
N LEU A 507 3.64 41.22 4.47
CA LEU A 507 3.34 40.77 5.83
C LEU A 507 4.55 40.90 6.77
N VAL A 508 5.77 40.61 6.29
CA VAL A 508 6.99 40.64 7.13
C VAL A 508 7.71 41.99 7.11
N GLY A 509 7.47 42.79 6.08
CA GLY A 509 8.16 44.03 5.77
C GLY A 509 9.42 43.81 4.94
N GLU A 510 9.65 44.71 3.99
CA GLU A 510 10.75 44.72 3.01
C GLU A 510 12.12 44.44 3.66
N HIS A 511 12.43 45.12 4.77
CA HIS A 511 13.72 44.97 5.45
C HIS A 511 13.97 43.53 5.95
N ARG A 512 12.94 42.90 6.54
CA ARG A 512 13.06 41.53 7.08
C ARG A 512 13.07 40.49 5.97
N TRP A 513 12.30 40.74 4.92
CA TRP A 513 12.23 39.88 3.73
C TRP A 513 13.60 39.77 3.05
N HIS A 514 14.25 40.92 2.79
CA HIS A 514 15.57 40.95 2.16
C HIS A 514 16.72 40.48 3.05
N ALA A 515 16.49 40.26 4.34
CA ALA A 515 17.47 39.63 5.22
C ALA A 515 17.48 38.09 5.11
N LEU A 516 16.45 37.49 4.51
CA LEU A 516 16.41 36.06 4.19
C LEU A 516 17.15 35.79 2.86
N SER A 517 17.80 34.64 2.73
CA SER A 517 18.37 34.22 1.45
C SER A 517 17.28 33.99 0.39
N ASP A 518 17.65 34.12 -0.88
CA ASP A 518 16.72 33.89 -2.00
C ASP A 518 16.07 32.49 -1.95
N ASP A 519 16.86 31.45 -1.65
CA ASP A 519 16.34 30.09 -1.50
C ASP A 519 15.25 30.01 -0.42
N VAL A 520 15.40 30.73 0.69
CA VAL A 520 14.41 30.77 1.78
C VAL A 520 13.17 31.56 1.40
N GLN A 521 13.35 32.71 0.75
CA GLN A 521 12.24 33.50 0.21
C GLN A 521 11.40 32.68 -0.76
N VAL A 522 12.06 31.94 -1.65
CA VAL A 522 11.44 31.04 -2.62
C VAL A 522 10.71 29.90 -1.88
N MET A 523 11.33 29.22 -0.91
CA MET A 523 10.67 28.17 -0.11
C MET A 523 9.41 28.67 0.62
N MET A 524 9.48 29.85 1.23
CA MET A 524 8.34 30.45 1.93
C MET A 524 7.19 30.75 0.99
N ALA A 525 7.46 31.37 -0.16
CA ALA A 525 6.44 31.71 -1.14
C ALA A 525 5.78 30.47 -1.75
N SER A 526 6.56 29.41 -2.00
CA SER A 526 6.04 28.13 -2.45
C SER A 526 5.20 27.44 -1.39
N ALA A 527 5.65 27.43 -0.13
CA ALA A 527 4.88 26.88 0.99
C ALA A 527 3.53 27.61 1.14
N ASP A 528 3.53 28.94 0.99
CA ASP A 528 2.33 29.75 1.05
C ASP A 528 1.40 29.53 -0.16
N LEU A 529 1.92 29.43 -1.38
CA LEU A 529 1.11 29.09 -2.56
C LEU A 529 0.46 27.71 -2.41
N VAL A 530 1.31 26.69 -2.23
CA VAL A 530 0.92 25.28 -2.21
C VAL A 530 0.02 24.98 -1.02
N GLY A 531 0.36 25.47 0.17
CA GLY A 531 -0.40 25.23 1.39
C GLY A 531 -1.84 25.78 1.34
N HIS A 532 -2.13 26.74 0.46
CA HIS A 532 -3.49 27.23 0.22
C HIS A 532 -4.23 26.50 -0.91
N GLN A 533 -3.52 25.78 -1.78
CA GLN A 533 -4.08 25.13 -2.97
C GLN A 533 -4.25 23.61 -2.83
N LEU A 534 -3.46 22.95 -1.98
CA LEU A 534 -3.51 21.50 -1.76
C LEU A 534 -4.89 21.01 -1.31
N ASP A 535 -5.28 19.82 -1.76
CA ASP A 535 -6.47 19.13 -1.27
C ASP A 535 -6.37 18.91 0.25
N PRO A 536 -7.45 19.09 1.03
CA PRO A 536 -7.41 18.87 2.47
C PRO A 536 -6.96 17.47 2.92
N ALA A 537 -7.08 16.46 2.05
CA ALA A 537 -6.63 15.10 2.30
C ALA A 537 -5.19 14.83 1.84
N ALA A 538 -4.54 15.78 1.16
CA ALA A 538 -3.16 15.67 0.73
C ALA A 538 -2.17 15.77 1.90
N ASP A 539 -0.91 15.44 1.64
CA ASP A 539 0.18 15.59 2.60
C ASP A 539 0.75 17.03 2.56
N PHE A 540 0.74 17.70 3.71
CA PHE A 540 1.22 19.08 3.87
C PHE A 540 2.68 19.18 4.35
N SER A 541 3.45 18.08 4.29
CA SER A 541 4.86 18.03 4.71
C SER A 541 5.74 19.08 4.01
N GLY A 542 5.60 19.23 2.69
CA GLY A 542 6.33 20.20 1.87
C GLY A 542 6.12 21.65 2.34
N PRO A 543 4.87 22.17 2.37
CA PRO A 543 4.57 23.48 2.93
C PRO A 543 5.09 23.68 4.36
N VAL A 544 4.96 22.67 5.22
CA VAL A 544 5.46 22.73 6.60
C VAL A 544 6.99 22.91 6.64
N ILE A 545 7.74 22.10 5.88
CA ILE A 545 9.20 22.19 5.81
C ILE A 545 9.63 23.54 5.21
N GLY A 546 8.97 23.99 4.14
CA GLY A 546 9.28 25.28 3.50
C GLY A 546 9.07 26.48 4.42
N MET A 547 8.01 26.46 5.24
CA MET A 547 7.74 27.54 6.20
C MET A 547 8.66 27.49 7.43
N CYS A 548 9.01 26.30 7.93
CA CYS A 548 9.99 26.14 9.02
C CYS A 548 11.40 26.61 8.61
N ALA A 549 11.74 26.49 7.33
CA ALA A 549 13.05 26.85 6.80
C ALA A 549 13.44 28.32 7.07
N ALA A 550 12.47 29.23 7.14
CA ALA A 550 12.71 30.64 7.44
C ALA A 550 13.27 30.87 8.84
N VAL A 551 12.64 30.26 9.86
CA VAL A 551 13.10 30.36 11.25
C VAL A 551 14.43 29.63 11.43
N GLU A 552 14.59 28.46 10.81
CA GLU A 552 15.86 27.72 10.81
C GLU A 552 16.99 28.55 10.21
N HIS A 553 16.76 29.19 9.07
CA HIS A 553 17.74 30.03 8.40
C HIS A 553 18.22 31.17 9.31
N LEU A 554 17.31 31.88 9.98
CA LEU A 554 17.69 32.94 10.93
C LEU A 554 18.59 32.42 12.06
N LEU A 555 18.28 31.23 12.61
CA LEU A 555 19.11 30.64 13.67
C LEU A 555 20.51 30.28 13.16
N TYR A 556 20.61 29.66 11.99
CA TYR A 556 21.90 29.27 11.43
C TYR A 556 22.73 30.48 10.96
N GLU A 557 22.14 31.42 10.22
CA GLU A 557 22.85 32.59 9.70
C GLU A 557 23.27 33.57 10.78
N THR A 558 22.43 33.82 11.80
CA THR A 558 22.78 34.82 12.82
C THR A 558 23.64 34.24 13.94
N ILE A 559 23.43 32.97 14.33
CA ILE A 559 24.10 32.36 15.48
C ILE A 559 25.21 31.40 15.05
N VAL A 560 24.90 30.38 14.27
CA VAL A 560 25.80 29.23 14.04
C VAL A 560 26.93 29.57 13.08
N ASN A 561 26.59 30.03 11.88
CA ASN A 561 27.56 30.30 10.81
C ASN A 561 28.62 31.32 11.26
N PRO A 562 28.26 32.45 11.91
CA PRO A 562 29.25 33.42 12.36
C PRO A 562 30.04 32.97 13.60
N ALA A 563 29.45 32.20 14.51
CA ALA A 563 30.15 31.71 15.69
C ALA A 563 31.19 30.62 15.37
N PHE A 564 30.99 29.86 14.28
CA PHE A 564 31.78 28.67 13.96
C PHE A 564 32.33 28.62 12.53
N SER A 565 32.46 29.77 11.85
CA SER A 565 32.87 29.85 10.43
C SER A 565 34.16 29.08 10.10
N ASN A 566 35.05 28.91 11.08
CA ASN A 566 36.36 28.26 10.92
C ASN A 566 36.44 26.85 11.55
N ASN A 567 35.34 26.29 12.08
CA ASN A 567 35.36 25.02 12.81
C ASN A 567 34.22 24.08 12.38
N GLN A 568 34.45 23.36 11.28
CA GLN A 568 33.49 22.40 10.71
C GLN A 568 33.08 21.30 11.69
N ASN A 569 33.96 20.88 12.61
CA ASN A 569 33.62 19.85 13.59
C ASN A 569 32.57 20.34 14.58
N ARG A 570 32.60 21.63 14.97
CA ARG A 570 31.58 22.23 15.83
C ARG A 570 30.27 22.46 15.11
N GLN A 571 30.32 22.85 13.83
CA GLN A 571 29.11 22.93 13.00
C GLN A 571 28.42 21.56 12.87
N LYS A 572 29.19 20.47 12.71
CA LYS A 572 28.64 19.11 12.69
C LYS A 572 27.93 18.71 13.99
N GLN A 573 28.40 19.17 15.15
CA GLN A 573 27.73 18.91 16.44
C GLN A 573 26.35 19.59 16.54
N LEU A 574 26.13 20.65 15.76
CA LEU A 574 24.89 21.41 15.70
C LEU A 574 24.08 21.11 14.42
N ARG A 575 24.28 19.94 13.81
CA ARG A 575 23.62 19.54 12.56
C ARG A 575 22.11 19.41 12.72
N THR A 576 21.63 18.92 13.86
CA THR A 576 20.19 18.78 14.11
C THR A 576 19.63 20.06 14.70
N LEU A 577 18.39 20.42 14.33
CA LEU A 577 17.74 21.58 14.93
C LEU A 577 17.52 21.40 16.44
N GLY A 578 17.28 20.15 16.90
CA GLY A 578 17.15 19.83 18.31
C GLY A 578 18.40 20.18 19.12
N THR A 579 19.57 19.69 18.69
CA THR A 579 20.85 19.95 19.37
C THR A 579 21.25 21.43 19.29
N LEU A 580 20.92 22.12 18.20
CA LEU A 580 21.08 23.57 18.09
C LEU A 580 20.28 24.31 19.16
N LEU A 581 18.99 24.02 19.29
CA LEU A 581 18.13 24.68 20.27
C LEU A 581 18.58 24.40 21.71
N ASP A 582 19.04 23.18 22.01
CA ASP A 582 19.61 22.82 23.32
C ASP A 582 20.88 23.64 23.62
N ALA A 583 21.76 23.79 22.62
CA ALA A 583 22.99 24.57 22.77
C ALA A 583 22.71 26.06 22.99
N ILE A 584 21.75 26.63 22.25
CA ILE A 584 21.32 28.03 22.41
C ILE A 584 20.72 28.25 23.81
N GLU A 585 19.89 27.32 24.30
CA GLU A 585 19.26 27.43 25.63
C GLU A 585 20.28 27.45 26.76
N LEU A 586 21.23 26.53 26.71
CA LEU A 586 22.31 26.46 27.68
C LEU A 586 23.18 27.73 27.61
N ALA A 587 23.52 28.20 26.42
CA ALA A 587 24.29 29.44 26.21
C ALA A 587 23.57 30.67 26.80
N CYS A 588 22.25 30.79 26.59
CA CYS A 588 21.45 31.89 27.12
C CYS A 588 21.43 31.89 28.65
N ARG A 589 21.39 30.71 29.27
CA ARG A 589 21.45 30.51 30.73
C ARG A 589 22.86 30.62 31.31
N GLY A 590 23.89 30.82 30.48
CA GLY A 590 25.29 30.84 30.93
C GLY A 590 25.79 29.48 31.43
N ARG A 591 25.21 28.39 30.92
CA ARG A 591 25.56 27.00 31.24
C ARG A 591 26.12 26.29 30.01
N GLY A 592 26.71 25.12 30.22
CA GLY A 592 27.25 24.27 29.15
C GLY A 592 28.77 24.34 29.02
N GLY A 593 29.28 23.70 27.97
CA GLY A 593 30.72 23.59 27.68
C GLY A 593 31.23 24.68 26.72
N PRO A 594 32.42 24.45 26.12
CA PRO A 594 33.07 25.42 25.22
C PRO A 594 32.17 25.89 24.06
N LEU A 595 31.38 24.98 23.48
CA LEU A 595 30.45 25.27 22.38
C LEU A 595 29.41 26.32 22.78
N GLN A 596 28.78 26.16 23.95
CA GLN A 596 27.75 27.08 24.44
C GLN A 596 28.33 28.43 24.88
N GLN A 597 29.55 28.42 25.43
CA GLN A 597 30.27 29.65 25.79
C GLN A 597 30.59 30.50 24.56
N GLU A 598 30.96 29.87 23.45
CA GLU A 598 31.21 30.56 22.18
C GLU A 598 29.93 31.17 21.60
N ILE A 599 28.82 30.43 21.60
CA ILE A 599 27.50 30.96 21.22
C ILE A 599 27.17 32.18 22.08
N ARG A 600 27.30 32.08 23.41
CA ARG A 600 27.01 33.19 24.32
C ARG A 600 27.89 34.41 24.04
N THR A 601 29.19 34.18 23.82
CA THR A 601 30.15 35.26 23.53
C THR A 601 29.79 35.97 22.23
N HIS A 602 29.39 35.22 21.20
CA HIS A 602 28.92 35.76 19.94
C HIS A 602 27.64 36.60 20.10
N LEU A 603 26.64 36.10 20.84
CA LEU A 603 25.41 36.84 21.12
C LEU A 603 25.71 38.19 21.80
N LEU A 604 26.54 38.18 22.85
CA LEU A 604 26.93 39.40 23.57
C LEU A 604 27.72 40.37 22.67
N LYS A 605 28.63 39.86 21.83
CA LYS A 605 29.40 40.68 20.89
C LYS A 605 28.51 41.38 19.84
N ARG A 606 27.38 40.77 19.48
CA ARG A 606 26.39 41.30 18.55
C ARG A 606 25.31 42.15 19.23
N ASN A 607 25.45 42.44 20.53
CA ASN A 607 24.42 43.10 21.36
C ASN A 607 23.08 42.36 21.37
N ILE A 608 23.07 41.05 21.10
CA ILE A 608 21.86 40.22 21.15
C ILE A 608 21.61 39.83 22.61
N GLU A 609 20.47 40.24 23.17
CA GLU A 609 20.14 39.94 24.57
C GLU A 609 19.82 38.45 24.77
N PRO A 610 20.59 37.71 25.59
CA PRO A 610 20.34 36.28 25.81
C PRO A 610 18.96 35.98 26.40
N ASN A 611 18.39 36.90 27.17
CA ASN A 611 17.05 36.74 27.74
C ASN A 611 15.96 36.86 26.67
N ALA A 612 16.11 37.79 25.71
CA ALA A 612 15.17 37.93 24.60
C ALA A 612 15.14 36.66 23.74
N VAL A 613 16.31 36.08 23.47
CA VAL A 613 16.46 34.78 22.78
C VAL A 613 15.84 33.64 23.59
N ALA A 614 16.10 33.58 24.90
CA ALA A 614 15.60 32.49 25.76
C ALA A 614 14.07 32.38 25.79
N VAL A 615 13.35 33.50 25.67
CA VAL A 615 11.88 33.54 25.63
C VAL A 615 11.31 32.88 24.36
N LEU A 616 12.07 32.82 23.27
CA LEU A 616 11.62 32.24 21.99
C LEU A 616 11.87 30.74 21.89
N ILE A 617 12.79 30.18 22.69
CA ILE A 617 13.17 28.77 22.65
C ILE A 617 11.98 27.81 22.78
N PRO A 618 11.00 28.01 23.69
CA PRO A 618 9.82 27.16 23.76
C PRO A 618 9.03 27.12 22.46
N ALA A 619 8.89 28.26 21.76
CA ALA A 619 8.19 28.35 20.49
C ALA A 619 8.98 27.68 19.35
N TRP A 620 10.31 27.85 19.31
CA TRP A 620 11.17 27.11 18.37
C TRP A 620 11.12 25.59 18.60
N ARG A 621 11.11 25.15 19.86
CA ARG A 621 10.96 23.72 20.21
C ARG A 621 9.59 23.19 19.80
N LYS A 622 8.51 23.97 19.99
CA LYS A 622 7.16 23.62 19.53
C LYS A 622 7.15 23.49 18.01
N MET A 623 7.71 24.45 17.28
CA MET A 623 7.84 24.40 15.82
C MET A 623 8.55 23.12 15.35
N ASN A 624 9.71 22.82 15.95
CA ASN A 624 10.50 21.64 15.61
C ASN A 624 9.77 20.32 15.90
N LYS A 625 9.26 20.14 17.13
CA LYS A 625 8.68 18.87 17.58
C LYS A 625 7.30 18.58 17.02
N ALA A 626 6.45 19.61 16.88
CA ALA A 626 5.06 19.42 16.49
C ALA A 626 4.85 19.45 14.97
N PHE A 627 5.76 20.05 14.20
CA PHE A 627 5.56 20.24 12.76
C PHE A 627 6.75 19.75 11.94
N ARG A 628 7.96 20.26 12.19
CA ARG A 628 9.14 19.96 11.36
C ARG A 628 9.53 18.47 11.38
N ILE A 629 9.65 17.87 12.57
CA ILE A 629 10.01 16.44 12.72
C ILE A 629 8.93 15.54 12.10
N PRO A 630 7.62 15.70 12.42
CA PRO A 630 6.57 14.93 11.78
C PRO A 630 6.56 15.03 10.25
N ALA A 631 6.82 16.22 9.69
CA ALA A 631 6.89 16.42 8.24
C ALA A 631 8.10 15.75 7.56
N ALA A 632 9.15 15.43 8.32
CA ALA A 632 10.32 14.72 7.82
C ALA A 632 10.15 13.20 7.89
N HIS A 633 9.44 12.71 8.90
CA HIS A 633 8.99 11.32 8.93
C HIS A 633 7.86 11.14 7.90
N ARG A 634 7.73 9.94 7.31
CA ARG A 634 6.68 9.61 6.32
C ARG A 634 5.26 9.54 6.95
N GLN A 635 4.96 10.45 7.87
CA GLN A 635 3.66 10.64 8.50
C GLN A 635 2.87 11.64 7.67
N ILE A 636 1.57 11.42 7.54
CA ILE A 636 0.69 12.35 6.83
C ILE A 636 0.57 13.61 7.70
N VAL A 637 1.02 14.74 7.16
CA VAL A 637 0.84 16.06 7.78
C VAL A 637 -0.48 16.65 7.27
N THR A 638 -1.37 17.02 8.19
CA THR A 638 -2.72 17.46 7.81
C THR A 638 -2.78 18.95 7.46
N LYS A 639 -3.85 19.35 6.77
CA LYS A 639 -4.19 20.77 6.57
C LYS A 639 -4.29 21.54 7.90
N SER A 640 -4.72 20.88 8.98
CA SER A 640 -4.84 21.53 10.29
C SER A 640 -3.46 21.85 10.88
N ASP A 641 -2.47 20.97 10.68
CA ASP A 641 -1.09 21.16 11.14
C ASP A 641 -0.45 22.32 10.39
N TRP A 642 -0.64 22.35 9.05
CA TRP A 642 -0.23 23.48 8.23
C TRP A 642 -0.82 24.81 8.70
N GLN A 643 -2.12 24.89 8.93
CA GLN A 643 -2.77 26.12 9.40
C GLN A 643 -2.28 26.57 10.77
N GLN A 644 -2.00 25.62 11.68
CA GLN A 644 -1.43 25.92 12.99
C GLN A 644 -0.01 26.45 12.87
N LEU A 645 0.83 25.82 12.05
CA LEU A 645 2.18 26.30 11.77
C LEU A 645 2.16 27.69 11.11
N TYR A 646 1.30 27.89 10.12
CA TYR A 646 1.17 29.18 9.45
C TYR A 646 0.81 30.30 10.43
N ARG A 647 -0.14 30.05 11.35
CA ARG A 647 -0.49 31.01 12.41
C ARG A 647 0.65 31.25 13.40
N LEU A 648 1.43 30.22 13.72
CA LEU A 648 2.60 30.30 14.58
C LEU A 648 3.70 31.17 13.96
N VAL A 649 4.04 30.92 12.69
CA VAL A 649 5.17 31.55 12.00
C VAL A 649 4.82 32.93 11.44
N MET A 650 3.69 33.02 10.72
CA MET A 650 3.27 34.18 9.93
C MET A 650 2.06 34.92 10.51
N GLY A 651 1.22 34.24 11.31
CA GLY A 651 -0.02 34.80 11.85
C GLY A 651 0.18 35.54 13.19
N SER A 652 -0.81 35.43 14.08
CA SER A 652 -0.90 36.23 15.31
C SER A 652 0.25 36.03 16.31
N GLU A 653 0.93 34.89 16.29
CA GLU A 653 2.06 34.62 17.20
C GLU A 653 3.39 35.18 16.65
N THR A 654 3.43 35.53 15.35
CA THR A 654 4.53 36.19 14.63
C THR A 654 5.92 35.66 14.93
N LEU A 655 6.09 34.32 15.05
CA LEU A 655 7.35 33.71 15.46
C LEU A 655 8.52 34.14 14.56
N LEU A 656 8.31 34.28 13.25
CA LEU A 656 9.35 34.75 12.34
C LEU A 656 9.83 36.17 12.69
N LEU A 657 8.90 37.11 12.87
CA LEU A 657 9.20 38.51 13.18
C LEU A 657 9.88 38.63 14.54
N ARG A 658 9.35 37.95 15.55
CA ARG A 658 9.92 37.94 16.90
C ARG A 658 11.32 37.34 16.91
N SER A 659 11.55 36.29 16.12
CA SER A 659 12.88 35.68 15.96
C SER A 659 13.85 36.65 15.28
N TYR A 660 13.42 37.33 14.21
CA TYR A 660 14.23 38.32 13.53
C TYR A 660 14.61 39.48 14.45
N ASP A 661 13.62 40.10 15.09
CA ASP A 661 13.80 41.30 15.92
C ASP A 661 14.68 41.00 17.16
N ALA A 662 14.57 39.80 17.75
CA ALA A 662 15.43 39.38 18.86
C ALA A 662 16.88 39.11 18.42
N LEU A 663 17.09 38.68 17.18
CA LEU A 663 18.41 38.34 16.64
C LEU A 663 19.10 39.52 15.93
N HIS A 664 18.35 40.56 15.56
CA HIS A 664 18.82 41.78 14.91
C HIS A 664 18.34 43.01 15.70
N PRO A 665 18.87 43.23 16.91
CA PRO A 665 18.50 44.39 17.71
C PRO A 665 18.83 45.67 16.92
N SER A 666 17.87 46.59 16.84
CA SER A 666 18.12 47.91 16.24
C SER A 666 19.29 48.59 16.97
N PRO A 667 20.16 49.33 16.26
CA PRO A 667 21.16 50.14 16.93
C PRO A 667 20.43 51.06 17.91
N ALA A 668 20.86 51.06 19.17
CA ALA A 668 20.32 51.96 20.18
C ALA A 668 20.42 53.40 19.65
N PRO A 669 19.35 54.22 19.79
CA PRO A 669 19.37 55.62 19.35
C PRO A 669 20.47 56.43 20.03
#